data_AF-A0A0R3UM25-F1
#
_entry.id   AF-A0A0R3UM25-F1
#
_cell.length_a   1.000
_cell.length_b   1.000
_cell.length_c   1.000
_cell.angle_alpha   90.00
_cell.angle_beta   90.00
_cell.angle_gamma   90.00
#
_symmetry.space_group_name_H-M   'P 1'
#
loop_
_entity.id
_entity.type
_entity.pdbx_description
1 polymer ?
#
loop_
_entity_poly.entity_id
_entity_poly.type
_entity_poly.pdbx_seq_one_letter_code
_entity_poly.pdbx_strand_id
1 'polypeptide(L)'
;MLPLSLRLFSLNKKWYRLLLFFSAVGIFCFIRRFSLTDSSSRGFRPVPHYLRTHVPQRINESQSHTRSMHPLALIVLGSDVQQSEDAKRITYIVKSLRLTTYSVRPLALFSQIHELIHTQTFQLLVFEDFLVYFSLPARAKRELDEYCKKHNVGVVGFFKNVETLKEIPGSADFIEMDPSYPLLLRRFPASSSPKGFYLSHESEVLRVARAGQMDYRPLSDQVPPCRDWQHTSPWCFVQRRDPYPQLLADASSVVQHFTHLLPGFDSVIRRGEETVHEHKKPWKGSWATFVPLSPMDANYFQTVAFTQTPVKQGIELEWRSCAFRNGTGQLSKNENSEVYQSLVIEDIGRIDGIKRILFAFPPLQHWSTSLLLSDATHYLLKPSAILEYDLGLLRYIHVDIDDVFVARQGSRMTPTDVKALLETQKRWRHIIPGFTFYLGFSGQWFLHGSPEEQRGDEDLIRYRHHFKWFCHTWSHSSAHLISEEKMLEQLRLNKVFAEQKDLPIAEGYAVAPHHSGVYPVTPHLYRAWKAIWRINVTTTEGYPHFNPPRLRRGFSYMGVQVLPRQVCSVYTGTTRFDNYQGGVKRLDGMAFGGDLFDTFLFNPVSLFMTHFGNYAQDRLAPYVFERAFTFIRGWTNLEVRWAPLARLVKYHLAFNPLENPATETSLPIHGDPCSDPRHRAIWPPAACTPESHRLPSAIIVGPQKTGSTALLAFMAMHPNLAPNRFLTRPPFEEIQFFSNSTIYTKGVAFYAEQFNLGSGNQGDRIHFEKSATYYDSLLAPKRMAALLPGAKIIVILREPVRRAYSWYQHQRAHNVSAALLFTFNEVLQAFSIELASQMVARISHPGNITRLAMELHRLHLKCVIPSVYVDRLKNWLHYYHARQIALVEAERLESTPSEVMRDLQEFLDVPTYLDYSKLLVQNPTKGYFCATGGPYPKAGQLLKPDVGVLGQWCLSAQKGRPYDLSVLDSVDSSLFKQHNQALATLILQQPFWRPRHSKSATDLIPRWINILSYD
;
A
#
# COMPACT_ATOMS: atom_id res chain seq x y z
N MET A 1 -48.20 33.04 -32.34
CA MET A 1 -48.49 34.42 -32.80
C MET A 1 -47.51 34.78 -33.90
N LEU A 2 -47.97 34.84 -35.15
CA LEU A 2 -47.35 35.62 -36.24
C LEU A 2 -47.48 37.13 -35.91
N PRO A 3 -46.80 38.11 -36.55
CA PRO A 3 -46.45 38.09 -37.98
C PRO A 3 -45.26 38.97 -38.51
N LEU A 4 -45.05 38.91 -39.85
CA LEU A 4 -44.73 40.01 -40.83
C LEU A 4 -43.36 40.75 -40.71
N SER A 5 -42.61 41.15 -41.75
CA SER A 5 -42.85 41.36 -43.19
C SER A 5 -41.52 41.67 -43.96
N LEU A 6 -41.33 41.12 -45.17
CA LEU A 6 -41.10 41.78 -46.50
C LEU A 6 -40.22 43.06 -46.55
N ARG A 7 -39.32 43.36 -47.51
CA ARG A 7 -39.05 42.97 -48.92
C ARG A 7 -37.70 43.60 -49.37
N LEU A 8 -36.98 42.90 -50.27
CA LEU A 8 -36.36 43.32 -51.56
C LEU A 8 -35.87 44.79 -51.73
N PHE A 9 -34.76 45.19 -52.37
CA PHE A 9 -33.92 44.74 -53.51
C PHE A 9 -32.56 45.46 -53.34
N SER A 10 -31.41 44.94 -53.76
CA SER A 10 -30.72 45.43 -54.97
C SER A 10 -29.28 44.92 -54.96
N LEU A 11 -28.86 44.37 -56.10
CA LEU A 11 -27.55 43.78 -56.39
C LEU A 11 -26.41 44.80 -56.19
N ASN A 12 -25.32 44.35 -55.55
CA ASN A 12 -24.06 45.07 -55.65
C ASN A 12 -22.87 44.12 -55.86
N LYS A 13 -22.00 44.51 -56.78
CA LYS A 13 -20.89 43.80 -57.44
C LYS A 13 -19.78 43.24 -56.51
N LYS A 14 -20.03 43.11 -55.20
CA LYS A 14 -19.10 42.56 -54.20
C LYS A 14 -19.10 41.03 -54.13
N TRP A 15 -20.20 40.36 -54.51
CA TRP A 15 -20.31 38.91 -54.38
C TRP A 15 -19.50 38.11 -55.42
N TYR A 16 -19.32 38.64 -56.63
CA TYR A 16 -18.53 37.93 -57.65
C TYR A 16 -17.02 37.95 -57.35
N ARG A 17 -16.52 39.01 -56.71
CA ARG A 17 -15.14 39.06 -56.20
C ARG A 17 -14.95 38.22 -54.94
N LEU A 18 -15.99 38.06 -54.12
CA LEU A 18 -15.95 37.17 -52.96
C LEU A 18 -15.94 35.68 -53.37
N LEU A 19 -16.73 35.29 -54.38
CA LEU A 19 -16.77 33.92 -54.90
C LEU A 19 -15.45 33.52 -55.58
N LEU A 20 -14.81 34.43 -56.33
CA LEU A 20 -13.47 34.19 -56.89
C LEU A 20 -12.37 34.15 -55.81
N PHE A 21 -12.53 34.89 -54.71
CA PHE A 21 -11.62 34.79 -53.57
C PHE A 21 -11.79 33.47 -52.82
N PHE A 22 -13.02 32.96 -52.66
CA PHE A 22 -13.27 31.66 -52.03
C PHE A 22 -12.89 30.46 -52.91
N SER A 23 -12.96 30.57 -54.24
CA SER A 23 -12.43 29.53 -55.14
C SER A 23 -10.90 29.54 -55.22
N ALA A 24 -10.27 30.72 -55.19
CA ALA A 24 -8.80 30.83 -55.17
C ALA A 24 -8.21 30.45 -53.81
N VAL A 25 -8.84 30.80 -52.68
CA VAL A 25 -8.46 30.34 -51.33
C VAL A 25 -8.79 28.85 -51.15
N GLY A 26 -9.85 28.35 -51.77
CA GLY A 26 -10.18 26.93 -51.83
C GLY A 26 -9.11 26.11 -52.58
N ILE A 27 -8.60 26.61 -53.70
CA ILE A 27 -7.55 25.95 -54.50
C ILE A 27 -6.15 26.15 -53.88
N PHE A 28 -5.87 27.29 -53.24
CA PHE A 28 -4.61 27.46 -52.47
C PHE A 28 -4.62 26.60 -51.20
N CYS A 29 -5.78 26.35 -50.57
CA CYS A 29 -5.91 25.38 -49.48
C CYS A 29 -5.87 23.92 -49.93
N PHE A 30 -6.20 23.63 -51.20
CA PHE A 30 -6.10 22.28 -51.77
C PHE A 30 -4.70 21.95 -52.31
N ILE A 31 -3.98 22.94 -52.87
CA ILE A 31 -2.64 22.74 -53.45
C ILE A 31 -1.53 22.94 -52.40
N ARG A 32 -1.73 23.70 -51.32
CA ARG A 32 -0.81 23.69 -50.16
C ARG A 32 -1.05 22.51 -49.19
N ARG A 33 -2.06 21.67 -49.46
CA ARG A 33 -2.29 20.37 -48.81
C ARG A 33 -1.51 19.21 -49.45
N PHE A 34 -0.77 19.46 -50.53
CA PHE A 34 0.12 18.51 -51.18
C PHE A 34 1.46 19.17 -51.56
N SER A 35 2.37 19.31 -50.58
CA SER A 35 3.85 19.48 -50.73
C SER A 35 4.53 20.16 -49.53
N LEU A 36 4.02 19.98 -48.32
CA LEU A 36 4.87 19.84 -47.15
C LEU A 36 4.42 18.57 -46.45
N THR A 37 4.94 17.44 -46.93
CA THR A 37 5.04 16.24 -46.13
C THR A 37 5.93 16.59 -44.94
N ASP A 38 5.28 17.11 -43.89
CA ASP A 38 5.80 17.12 -42.54
C ASP A 38 6.02 15.65 -42.14
N SER A 39 7.23 15.17 -42.40
CA SER A 39 7.70 13.84 -42.04
C SER A 39 7.84 13.66 -40.53
N SER A 40 7.51 14.68 -39.71
CA SER A 40 7.67 14.66 -38.25
C SER A 40 6.39 14.31 -37.46
N SER A 41 5.24 14.15 -38.13
CA SER A 41 3.94 13.91 -37.47
C SER A 41 3.16 12.68 -37.93
N ARG A 42 3.79 11.72 -38.64
CA ARG A 42 3.24 10.35 -38.73
C ARG A 42 3.27 9.74 -37.33
N GLY A 43 2.11 9.78 -36.66
CA GLY A 43 1.97 9.36 -35.27
C GLY A 43 2.53 7.95 -35.05
N PHE A 44 3.33 7.82 -33.98
CA PHE A 44 3.77 6.58 -33.36
C PHE A 44 2.58 5.68 -33.00
N ARG A 45 2.01 5.00 -34.00
CA ARG A 45 1.08 3.89 -33.81
C ARG A 45 1.76 2.67 -34.42
N PRO A 46 2.25 1.72 -33.60
CA PRO A 46 2.71 0.44 -34.12
C PRO A 46 1.61 -0.17 -34.99
N VAL A 47 2.02 -0.64 -36.18
CA VAL A 47 1.10 -1.26 -37.13
C VAL A 47 0.66 -2.59 -36.53
N PRO A 48 -0.64 -2.79 -36.24
CA PRO A 48 -1.10 -4.06 -35.71
C PRO A 48 -0.90 -5.16 -36.74
N HIS A 49 -0.69 -6.39 -36.29
CA HIS A 49 -0.67 -7.54 -37.20
C HIS A 49 -2.07 -7.79 -37.79
N TYR A 50 -2.13 -8.50 -38.92
CA TYR A 50 -3.39 -8.86 -39.58
C TYR A 50 -3.88 -10.28 -39.24
N LEU A 51 -3.14 -11.02 -38.41
CA LEU A 51 -3.51 -12.38 -37.99
C LEU A 51 -4.80 -12.38 -37.15
N ARG A 52 -5.67 -13.36 -37.40
CA ARG A 52 -6.93 -13.61 -36.69
C ARG A 52 -6.81 -14.87 -35.85
N THR A 53 -7.41 -14.87 -34.67
CA THR A 53 -7.50 -16.06 -33.80
C THR A 53 -8.91 -16.64 -33.81
N HIS A 54 -9.04 -17.92 -33.45
CA HIS A 54 -10.35 -18.55 -33.29
C HIS A 54 -11.16 -17.88 -32.17
N VAL A 55 -12.47 -17.74 -32.38
CA VAL A 55 -13.41 -17.21 -31.39
C VAL A 55 -14.42 -18.29 -31.03
N PRO A 56 -14.36 -18.88 -29.82
CA PRO A 56 -15.29 -19.90 -29.41
C PRO A 56 -16.65 -19.28 -29.07
N GLN A 57 -17.72 -20.05 -29.27
CA GLN A 57 -19.06 -19.60 -28.91
C GLN A 57 -19.19 -19.53 -27.37
N ARG A 58 -19.52 -18.37 -26.82
CA ARG A 58 -19.73 -18.21 -25.37
C ARG A 58 -21.10 -18.70 -24.94
N ILE A 59 -21.20 -19.22 -23.71
CA ILE A 59 -22.48 -19.56 -23.08
C ILE A 59 -23.07 -18.27 -22.50
N ASN A 60 -24.35 -17.97 -22.79
CA ASN A 60 -25.03 -16.83 -22.19
C ASN A 60 -25.22 -17.08 -20.69
N GLU A 61 -24.49 -16.34 -19.86
CA GLU A 61 -24.65 -16.39 -18.40
C GLU A 61 -25.91 -15.63 -17.99
N SER A 62 -26.95 -16.36 -17.58
CA SER A 62 -28.01 -15.80 -16.73
C SER A 62 -27.61 -16.02 -15.28
N GLN A 63 -27.37 -14.98 -14.47
CA GLN A 63 -27.66 -15.03 -13.03
C GLN A 63 -27.38 -13.75 -12.22
N SER A 64 -28.13 -13.70 -11.11
CA SER A 64 -28.02 -12.80 -9.96
C SER A 64 -26.70 -13.02 -9.21
N HIS A 65 -25.96 -11.95 -8.93
CA HIS A 65 -24.64 -12.03 -8.30
C HIS A 65 -24.65 -11.36 -6.92
N THR A 66 -24.16 -12.07 -5.89
CA THR A 66 -23.74 -11.45 -4.63
C THR A 66 -22.43 -10.72 -4.86
N ARG A 67 -22.50 -9.40 -5.02
CA ARG A 67 -21.32 -8.57 -5.29
C ARG A 67 -20.54 -8.32 -4.00
N SER A 68 -19.23 -8.55 -4.02
CA SER A 68 -18.31 -8.11 -2.95
C SER A 68 -17.65 -6.78 -3.31
N MET A 69 -17.50 -5.88 -2.33
CA MET A 69 -16.77 -4.61 -2.48
C MET A 69 -15.23 -4.79 -2.37
N HIS A 70 -14.78 -5.85 -1.69
CA HIS A 70 -13.36 -6.14 -1.47
C HIS A 70 -13.10 -7.61 -1.77
N PRO A 71 -12.82 -7.97 -3.04
CA PRO A 71 -12.63 -9.36 -3.41
C PRO A 71 -11.36 -9.91 -2.77
N LEU A 72 -11.44 -11.16 -2.32
CA LEU A 72 -10.32 -11.92 -1.81
C LEU A 72 -9.77 -12.80 -2.93
N ALA A 73 -8.46 -12.69 -3.17
CA ALA A 73 -7.69 -13.53 -4.07
C ALA A 73 -6.83 -14.50 -3.28
N LEU A 74 -7.01 -15.79 -3.54
CA LEU A 74 -6.20 -16.85 -2.97
C LEU A 74 -4.99 -17.12 -3.88
N ILE A 75 -3.77 -16.98 -3.35
CA ILE A 75 -2.53 -17.23 -4.09
C ILE A 75 -1.96 -18.57 -3.64
N VAL A 76 -2.05 -19.58 -4.51
CA VAL A 76 -1.52 -20.91 -4.26
C VAL A 76 -0.05 -20.95 -4.66
N LEU A 77 0.83 -21.17 -3.69
CA LEU A 77 2.28 -21.23 -3.89
C LEU A 77 2.68 -22.52 -4.61
N GLY A 78 3.83 -22.50 -5.29
CA GLY A 78 4.37 -23.68 -5.99
C GLY A 78 5.13 -24.65 -5.10
N SER A 79 5.42 -24.29 -3.84
CA SER A 79 6.09 -25.18 -2.88
C SER A 79 5.72 -24.85 -1.43
N ASP A 80 5.93 -25.81 -0.52
CA ASP A 80 5.69 -25.65 0.92
C ASP A 80 6.89 -25.09 1.71
N VAL A 81 8.04 -24.82 1.08
CA VAL A 81 9.26 -24.42 1.80
C VAL A 81 9.29 -22.91 2.03
N GLN A 82 9.46 -22.14 0.94
CA GLN A 82 9.57 -20.68 0.97
C GLN A 82 8.83 -20.08 -0.22
N GLN A 83 8.30 -18.87 -0.03
CA GLN A 83 7.69 -18.10 -1.10
C GLN A 83 8.73 -17.75 -2.17
N SER A 84 8.49 -18.20 -3.40
CA SER A 84 9.36 -17.95 -4.55
C SER A 84 9.28 -16.50 -5.05
N GLU A 85 10.22 -16.11 -5.90
CA GLU A 85 10.18 -14.80 -6.58
C GLU A 85 8.98 -14.65 -7.53
N ASP A 86 8.50 -15.75 -8.12
CA ASP A 86 7.30 -15.78 -8.94
C ASP A 86 6.04 -15.49 -8.11
N ALA A 87 5.90 -16.15 -6.95
CA ALA A 87 4.80 -15.89 -6.03
C ALA A 87 4.83 -14.46 -5.49
N LYS A 88 6.02 -13.90 -5.21
CA LYS A 88 6.16 -12.48 -4.84
C LYS A 88 5.70 -11.56 -5.97
N ARG A 89 6.00 -11.89 -7.23
CA ARG A 89 5.56 -11.13 -8.41
C ARG A 89 4.04 -11.19 -8.61
N ILE A 90 3.44 -12.37 -8.51
CA ILE A 90 1.97 -12.52 -8.55
C ILE A 90 1.33 -11.68 -7.44
N THR A 91 1.81 -11.86 -6.20
CA THR A 91 1.29 -11.13 -5.04
C THR A 91 1.43 -9.61 -5.22
N TYR A 92 2.55 -9.15 -5.78
CA TYR A 92 2.77 -7.74 -6.11
C TYR A 92 1.69 -7.22 -7.07
N ILE A 93 1.45 -7.91 -8.18
CA ILE A 93 0.50 -7.48 -9.22
C ILE A 93 -0.92 -7.47 -8.63
N VAL A 94 -1.35 -8.58 -8.01
CA VAL A 94 -2.71 -8.73 -7.47
C VAL A 94 -3.00 -7.70 -6.37
N LYS A 95 -2.05 -7.46 -5.45
CA LYS A 95 -2.20 -6.40 -4.43
C LYS A 95 -2.25 -4.99 -5.04
N SER A 96 -1.52 -4.75 -6.13
CA SER A 96 -1.52 -3.45 -6.81
C SER A 96 -2.85 -3.15 -7.51
N LEU A 97 -3.64 -4.19 -7.79
CA LEU A 97 -5.03 -4.10 -8.24
C LEU A 97 -6.04 -3.94 -7.10
N ARG A 98 -5.55 -3.68 -5.88
CA ARG A 98 -6.35 -3.41 -4.66
C ARG A 98 -7.19 -4.59 -4.19
N LEU A 99 -6.75 -5.80 -4.51
CA LEU A 99 -7.34 -7.02 -4.02
C LEU A 99 -6.71 -7.43 -2.71
N THR A 100 -7.54 -7.95 -1.80
CA THR A 100 -7.03 -8.62 -0.61
C THR A 100 -6.44 -9.96 -1.05
N THR A 101 -5.28 -10.31 -0.54
CA THR A 101 -4.62 -11.57 -0.91
C THR A 101 -4.38 -12.45 0.29
N TYR A 102 -4.64 -13.74 0.16
CA TYR A 102 -4.25 -14.75 1.14
C TYR A 102 -3.42 -15.82 0.44
N SER A 103 -2.19 -16.05 0.91
CA SER A 103 -1.28 -17.03 0.32
C SER A 103 -1.45 -18.38 1.01
N VAL A 104 -1.61 -19.45 0.22
CA VAL A 104 -1.80 -20.82 0.70
C VAL A 104 -0.71 -21.71 0.14
N ARG A 105 -0.11 -22.53 1.01
CA ARG A 105 0.87 -23.54 0.61
C ARG A 105 0.17 -24.81 0.10
N PRO A 106 0.75 -25.59 -0.83
CA PRO A 106 0.12 -26.80 -1.37
C PRO A 106 -0.37 -27.78 -0.30
N LEU A 107 0.43 -28.14 0.72
CA LEU A 107 0.01 -29.08 1.76
C LEU A 107 -1.17 -28.56 2.59
N ALA A 108 -1.19 -27.25 2.87
CA ALA A 108 -2.31 -26.61 3.55
C ALA A 108 -3.57 -26.66 2.69
N LEU A 109 -3.45 -26.42 1.37
CA LEU A 109 -4.57 -26.57 0.44
C LEU A 109 -5.09 -28.01 0.42
N PHE A 110 -4.20 -29.01 0.44
CA PHE A 110 -4.59 -30.43 0.35
C PHE A 110 -5.37 -30.90 1.58
N SER A 111 -5.02 -30.37 2.76
CA SER A 111 -5.56 -30.83 4.04
C SER A 111 -6.67 -29.94 4.62
N GLN A 112 -6.68 -28.64 4.29
CA GLN A 112 -7.54 -27.64 4.93
C GLN A 112 -8.52 -26.97 3.96
N ILE A 113 -8.66 -27.44 2.71
CA ILE A 113 -9.58 -26.82 1.75
C ILE A 113 -11.01 -26.71 2.30
N HIS A 114 -11.48 -27.74 3.00
CA HIS A 114 -12.80 -27.78 3.62
C HIS A 114 -12.98 -26.62 4.61
N GLU A 115 -12.05 -26.45 5.54
CA GLU A 115 -12.08 -25.34 6.50
C GLU A 115 -11.97 -23.99 5.78
N LEU A 116 -11.09 -23.89 4.78
CA LEU A 116 -10.87 -22.65 4.03
C LEU A 116 -12.14 -22.16 3.31
N ILE A 117 -12.83 -23.04 2.58
CA ILE A 117 -14.05 -22.68 1.83
C ILE A 117 -15.25 -22.37 2.74
N HIS A 118 -15.25 -22.92 3.97
CA HIS A 118 -16.30 -22.66 4.95
C HIS A 118 -16.02 -21.41 5.81
N THR A 119 -14.75 -21.03 5.99
CA THR A 119 -14.36 -19.88 6.81
C THR A 119 -14.12 -18.61 5.99
N GLN A 120 -13.76 -18.72 4.71
CA GLN A 120 -13.43 -17.58 3.86
C GLN A 120 -14.09 -17.65 2.48
N THR A 121 -14.63 -16.51 2.04
CA THR A 121 -15.19 -16.36 0.70
C THR A 121 -14.20 -15.65 -0.23
N PHE A 122 -13.58 -16.40 -1.14
CA PHE A 122 -12.70 -15.86 -2.19
C PHE A 122 -13.35 -15.92 -3.58
N GLN A 123 -12.95 -15.01 -4.48
CA GLN A 123 -13.50 -14.84 -5.83
C GLN A 123 -12.46 -15.07 -6.94
N LEU A 124 -11.18 -15.17 -6.58
CA LEU A 124 -10.09 -15.42 -7.52
C LEU A 124 -9.10 -16.42 -6.91
N LEU A 125 -8.68 -17.39 -7.72
CA LEU A 125 -7.56 -18.29 -7.43
C LEU A 125 -6.42 -17.98 -8.39
N VAL A 126 -5.20 -17.84 -7.86
CA VAL A 126 -4.00 -17.66 -8.68
C VAL A 126 -2.97 -18.71 -8.28
N PHE A 127 -2.67 -19.64 -9.19
CA PHE A 127 -1.67 -20.68 -9.00
C PHE A 127 -0.31 -20.23 -9.53
N GLU A 128 0.71 -20.23 -8.66
CA GLU A 128 2.10 -20.06 -9.08
C GLU A 128 2.53 -21.16 -10.06
N ASP A 129 2.10 -22.39 -9.81
CA ASP A 129 2.23 -23.53 -10.72
C ASP A 129 0.89 -24.27 -10.78
N PHE A 130 0.24 -24.23 -11.94
CA PHE A 130 -1.09 -24.81 -12.13
C PHE A 130 -1.09 -26.34 -12.05
N LEU A 131 0.07 -26.99 -12.16
CA LEU A 131 0.19 -28.44 -11.95
C LEU A 131 -0.20 -28.87 -10.52
N VAL A 132 -0.14 -27.96 -9.54
CA VAL A 132 -0.67 -28.19 -8.19
C VAL A 132 -2.16 -28.54 -8.22
N TYR A 133 -2.94 -27.94 -9.14
CA TYR A 133 -4.37 -28.21 -9.27
C TYR A 133 -4.66 -29.66 -9.72
N PHE A 134 -3.86 -30.20 -10.64
CA PHE A 134 -4.02 -31.58 -11.11
C PHE A 134 -3.50 -32.63 -10.11
N SER A 135 -2.59 -32.24 -9.21
CA SER A 135 -2.08 -33.12 -8.15
C SER A 135 -2.94 -33.11 -6.86
N LEU A 136 -4.03 -32.33 -6.82
CA LEU A 136 -4.95 -32.32 -5.69
C LEU A 136 -5.58 -33.70 -5.47
N PRO A 137 -5.72 -34.17 -4.21
CA PRO A 137 -6.51 -35.34 -3.90
C PRO A 137 -7.93 -35.23 -4.47
N ALA A 138 -8.49 -36.32 -5.02
CA ALA A 138 -9.76 -36.30 -5.74
C ALA A 138 -10.96 -35.73 -4.93
N ARG A 139 -10.91 -35.82 -3.60
CA ARG A 139 -11.90 -35.18 -2.72
C ARG A 139 -11.69 -33.67 -2.66
N ALA A 140 -10.47 -33.21 -2.39
CA ALA A 140 -10.13 -31.79 -2.31
C ALA A 140 -10.37 -31.07 -3.64
N LYS A 141 -10.00 -31.69 -4.77
CA LYS A 141 -10.27 -31.17 -6.12
C LYS A 141 -11.78 -30.98 -6.35
N ARG A 142 -12.60 -32.00 -6.04
CA ARG A 142 -14.06 -31.88 -6.16
C ARG A 142 -14.64 -30.77 -5.27
N GLU A 143 -14.22 -30.67 -4.01
CA GLU A 143 -14.69 -29.61 -3.10
C GLU A 143 -14.33 -28.21 -3.64
N LEU A 144 -13.10 -28.04 -4.14
CA LEU A 144 -12.66 -26.81 -4.76
C LEU A 144 -13.45 -26.49 -6.04
N ASP A 145 -13.67 -27.48 -6.92
CA ASP A 145 -14.39 -27.29 -8.18
C ASP A 145 -15.86 -26.92 -7.96
N GLU A 146 -16.53 -27.58 -7.03
CA GLU A 146 -17.91 -27.26 -6.67
C GLU A 146 -18.02 -25.87 -6.04
N TYR A 147 -17.05 -25.48 -5.20
CA TYR A 147 -16.98 -24.12 -4.68
C TYR A 147 -16.78 -23.10 -5.82
N CYS A 148 -15.86 -23.36 -6.75
CA CYS A 148 -15.58 -22.47 -7.88
C CYS A 148 -16.81 -22.27 -8.78
N LYS A 149 -17.53 -23.34 -9.13
CA LYS A 149 -18.76 -23.27 -9.92
C LYS A 149 -19.86 -22.51 -9.18
N LYS A 150 -20.08 -22.83 -7.90
CA LYS A 150 -21.13 -22.22 -7.08
C LYS A 150 -20.92 -20.72 -6.87
N HIS A 151 -19.68 -20.29 -6.70
CA HIS A 151 -19.33 -18.90 -6.39
C HIS A 151 -18.76 -18.12 -7.59
N ASN A 152 -18.75 -18.72 -8.78
CA ASN A 152 -18.17 -18.17 -10.01
C ASN A 152 -16.75 -17.63 -9.79
N VAL A 153 -15.89 -18.47 -9.21
CA VAL A 153 -14.50 -18.14 -8.90
C VAL A 153 -13.68 -18.26 -10.17
N GLY A 154 -13.01 -17.16 -10.55
CA GLY A 154 -12.06 -17.19 -11.65
C GLY A 154 -10.73 -17.81 -11.25
N VAL A 155 -10.08 -18.51 -12.18
CA VAL A 155 -8.77 -19.12 -11.94
C VAL A 155 -7.72 -18.54 -12.89
N VAL A 156 -6.54 -18.23 -12.36
CA VAL A 156 -5.35 -17.92 -13.15
C VAL A 156 -4.26 -18.94 -12.83
N GLY A 157 -3.61 -19.49 -13.85
CA GLY A 157 -2.56 -20.50 -13.67
C GLY A 157 -1.34 -20.21 -14.52
N PHE A 158 -0.15 -20.38 -13.93
CA PHE A 158 1.13 -20.35 -14.64
C PHE A 158 1.72 -21.76 -14.71
N PHE A 159 2.49 -22.08 -15.75
CA PHE A 159 3.19 -23.35 -15.88
C PHE A 159 4.70 -23.13 -15.74
N LYS A 160 5.32 -23.81 -14.76
CA LYS A 160 6.73 -23.59 -14.40
C LYS A 160 7.59 -24.83 -14.50
N ASN A 161 7.12 -25.97 -14.01
CA ASN A 161 7.89 -27.22 -13.97
C ASN A 161 7.51 -28.16 -15.11
N VAL A 162 7.33 -27.63 -16.32
CA VAL A 162 6.89 -28.41 -17.50
C VAL A 162 7.83 -29.57 -17.79
N GLU A 163 9.12 -29.43 -17.46
CA GLU A 163 10.15 -30.47 -17.63
C GLU A 163 9.95 -31.71 -16.74
N THR A 164 9.11 -31.63 -15.70
CA THR A 164 8.83 -32.76 -14.79
C THR A 164 7.68 -33.65 -15.28
N LEU A 165 6.97 -33.24 -16.32
CA LEU A 165 5.83 -33.95 -16.86
C LEU A 165 6.25 -35.02 -17.88
N LYS A 166 5.39 -36.03 -18.06
CA LYS A 166 5.64 -37.14 -18.99
C LYS A 166 5.36 -36.72 -20.43
N GLU A 167 6.29 -37.03 -21.34
CA GLU A 167 6.12 -36.83 -22.77
C GLU A 167 5.11 -37.83 -23.35
N ILE A 168 4.40 -37.41 -24.41
CA ILE A 168 3.48 -38.30 -25.14
C ILE A 168 4.31 -39.32 -25.94
N PRO A 169 3.97 -40.62 -25.90
CA PRO A 169 4.64 -41.63 -26.71
C PRO A 169 4.65 -41.26 -28.20
N GLY A 170 5.83 -41.22 -28.81
CA GLY A 170 6.01 -40.84 -30.22
C GLY A 170 6.03 -39.33 -30.50
N SER A 171 5.98 -38.48 -29.46
CA SER A 171 5.98 -37.02 -29.59
C SER A 171 6.74 -36.35 -28.44
N ALA A 172 8.07 -36.41 -28.48
CA ALA A 172 8.95 -35.95 -27.39
C ALA A 172 8.78 -34.46 -27.00
N ASP A 173 8.31 -33.62 -27.92
CA ASP A 173 8.11 -32.19 -27.63
C ASP A 173 6.72 -31.91 -26.99
N PHE A 174 5.79 -32.87 -26.97
CA PHE A 174 4.41 -32.67 -26.49
C PHE A 174 4.15 -33.43 -25.19
N ILE A 175 3.45 -32.76 -24.28
CA ILE A 175 3.28 -33.16 -22.90
C ILE A 175 1.79 -33.10 -22.56
N GLU A 176 1.29 -34.19 -22.00
CA GLU A 176 -0.05 -34.30 -21.44
C GLU A 176 -0.04 -33.83 -19.99
N MET A 177 -0.87 -32.83 -19.67
CA MET A 177 -0.93 -32.27 -18.31
C MET A 177 -1.80 -33.11 -17.38
N ASP A 178 -2.98 -33.50 -17.87
CA ASP A 178 -3.96 -34.34 -17.19
C ASP A 178 -4.86 -34.99 -18.26
N PRO A 179 -5.13 -36.30 -18.22
CA PRO A 179 -5.94 -36.98 -19.22
C PRO A 179 -7.38 -36.47 -19.36
N SER A 180 -7.90 -35.79 -18.34
CA SER A 180 -9.24 -35.20 -18.34
C SER A 180 -9.30 -33.79 -18.93
N TYR A 181 -8.14 -33.19 -19.25
CA TYR A 181 -8.07 -31.81 -19.72
C TYR A 181 -7.60 -31.77 -21.18
N PRO A 182 -8.44 -31.31 -22.14
CA PRO A 182 -8.20 -31.45 -23.59
C PRO A 182 -7.19 -30.43 -24.16
N LEU A 183 -6.07 -30.26 -23.46
CA LEU A 183 -5.02 -29.31 -23.79
C LEU A 183 -3.65 -29.93 -23.52
N LEU A 184 -2.74 -29.75 -24.47
CA LEU A 184 -1.36 -30.20 -24.39
C LEU A 184 -0.41 -29.01 -24.22
N LEU A 185 0.73 -29.27 -23.61
CA LEU A 185 1.88 -28.36 -23.61
C LEU A 185 2.90 -28.85 -24.64
N ARG A 186 3.32 -27.97 -25.55
CA ARG A 186 4.47 -28.23 -26.42
C ARG A 186 5.68 -27.47 -25.89
N ARG A 187 6.73 -28.19 -25.54
CA ARG A 187 8.00 -27.67 -25.03
C ARG A 187 8.96 -27.38 -26.17
N PHE A 188 9.74 -26.30 -26.03
CA PHE A 188 10.79 -25.91 -26.95
C PHE A 188 12.13 -25.86 -26.22
N PRO A 189 13.16 -26.60 -26.69
CA PRO A 189 14.50 -26.47 -26.15
C PRO A 189 15.06 -25.07 -26.47
N ALA A 190 16.03 -24.62 -25.66
CA ALA A 190 16.64 -23.29 -25.80
C ALA A 190 17.26 -23.06 -27.19
N SER A 191 17.68 -24.12 -27.89
CA SER A 191 18.23 -24.06 -29.26
C SER A 191 17.19 -23.78 -30.35
N SER A 192 15.89 -23.92 -30.06
CA SER A 192 14.80 -23.71 -31.01
C SER A 192 13.66 -22.87 -30.41
N SER A 193 14.02 -21.73 -29.83
CA SER A 193 13.06 -20.80 -29.19
C SER A 193 12.01 -20.28 -30.19
N PRO A 194 10.71 -20.22 -29.81
CA PRO A 194 9.68 -19.58 -30.61
C PRO A 194 9.99 -18.11 -30.91
N LYS A 195 9.44 -17.62 -32.01
CA LYS A 195 9.65 -16.27 -32.51
C LYS A 195 8.39 -15.41 -32.34
N GLY A 196 8.61 -14.22 -31.80
CA GLY A 196 7.61 -13.19 -31.65
C GLY A 196 6.59 -13.44 -30.54
N PHE A 197 5.97 -12.35 -30.11
CA PHE A 197 4.89 -12.28 -29.13
C PHE A 197 3.77 -11.44 -29.72
N TYR A 198 2.58 -12.01 -29.82
CA TYR A 198 1.42 -11.41 -30.49
C TYR A 198 0.23 -11.39 -29.56
N LEU A 199 -0.51 -10.27 -29.52
CA LEU A 199 -1.76 -10.14 -28.77
C LEU A 199 -2.96 -10.33 -29.69
N SER A 200 -3.87 -11.24 -29.33
CA SER A 200 -5.08 -11.48 -30.11
C SER A 200 -5.92 -10.21 -30.30
N HIS A 201 -6.51 -10.04 -31.49
CA HIS A 201 -7.48 -8.97 -31.75
C HIS A 201 -8.84 -9.26 -31.09
N GLU A 202 -9.20 -10.54 -31.04
CA GLU A 202 -10.54 -11.02 -30.69
C GLU A 202 -10.72 -11.29 -29.18
N SER A 203 -9.62 -11.35 -28.42
CA SER A 203 -9.65 -11.71 -27.01
C SER A 203 -10.31 -10.63 -26.13
N GLU A 204 -11.47 -10.94 -25.56
CA GLU A 204 -12.19 -10.09 -24.60
C GLU A 204 -11.47 -9.91 -23.25
N VAL A 205 -10.48 -10.75 -22.96
CA VAL A 205 -9.63 -10.60 -21.77
C VAL A 205 -8.84 -9.28 -21.83
N LEU A 206 -8.44 -8.84 -23.04
CA LEU A 206 -7.55 -7.68 -23.21
C LEU A 206 -8.34 -6.38 -23.02
N ARG A 207 -8.01 -5.64 -21.96
CA ARG A 207 -8.64 -4.36 -21.60
C ARG A 207 -7.61 -3.25 -21.56
N VAL A 208 -6.63 -3.39 -20.67
CA VAL A 208 -5.50 -2.48 -20.53
C VAL A 208 -4.50 -2.76 -21.64
N ALA A 209 -4.23 -4.03 -21.96
CA ALA A 209 -3.42 -4.40 -23.10
C ALA A 209 -4.11 -3.99 -24.42
N ARG A 210 -3.32 -3.48 -25.36
CA ARG A 210 -3.81 -3.13 -26.69
C ARG A 210 -3.80 -4.38 -27.57
N ALA A 211 -4.98 -4.85 -27.94
CA ALA A 211 -5.17 -5.96 -28.86
C ALA A 211 -4.46 -5.73 -30.23
N GLY A 212 -3.98 -6.80 -30.86
CA GLY A 212 -3.35 -6.77 -32.18
C GLY A 212 -1.88 -6.32 -32.24
N GLN A 213 -1.27 -6.05 -31.08
CA GLN A 213 0.14 -5.65 -31.00
C GLN A 213 1.08 -6.85 -31.11
N MET A 214 2.28 -6.62 -31.66
CA MET A 214 3.30 -7.66 -31.80
C MET A 214 4.72 -7.15 -31.55
N ASP A 215 5.56 -8.05 -31.04
CA ASP A 215 7.02 -7.96 -31.05
C ASP A 215 7.52 -9.18 -31.82
N TYR A 216 8.25 -9.00 -32.93
CA TYR A 216 8.67 -10.11 -33.80
C TYR A 216 9.94 -10.83 -33.32
N ARG A 217 10.62 -10.30 -32.30
CA ARG A 217 11.89 -10.86 -31.82
C ARG A 217 11.69 -12.27 -31.24
N PRO A 218 12.72 -13.13 -31.25
CA PRO A 218 12.71 -14.38 -30.49
C PRO A 218 12.25 -14.15 -29.04
N LEU A 219 11.42 -15.05 -28.49
CA LEU A 219 10.93 -14.91 -27.11
C LEU A 219 12.08 -14.93 -26.08
N SER A 220 13.19 -15.59 -26.42
CA SER A 220 14.44 -15.58 -25.63
C SER A 220 15.00 -14.17 -25.42
N ASP A 221 14.64 -13.21 -26.27
CA ASP A 221 15.14 -11.84 -26.28
C ASP A 221 14.14 -10.86 -25.64
N GLN A 222 13.00 -11.37 -25.17
CA GLN A 222 11.88 -10.60 -24.60
C GLN A 222 11.73 -10.83 -23.07
N VAL A 223 12.84 -11.08 -22.40
CA VAL A 223 12.91 -11.32 -20.94
C VAL A 223 12.53 -10.04 -20.18
N PRO A 224 11.82 -10.12 -19.04
CA PRO A 224 11.47 -8.95 -18.26
C PRO A 224 12.70 -8.19 -17.75
N PRO A 225 12.61 -6.86 -17.64
CA PRO A 225 13.68 -6.06 -17.08
C PRO A 225 13.87 -6.36 -15.59
N CYS A 226 15.07 -6.04 -15.10
CA CYS A 226 15.35 -6.08 -13.66
C CYS A 226 14.54 -5.02 -12.91
N ARG A 227 13.96 -5.43 -11.80
CA ARG A 227 13.19 -4.58 -10.90
C ARG A 227 14.06 -4.08 -9.77
N ASP A 228 13.79 -2.88 -9.26
CA ASP A 228 14.59 -2.28 -8.19
C ASP A 228 14.61 -3.14 -6.92
N TRP A 229 13.57 -3.94 -6.62
CA TRP A 229 13.57 -4.87 -5.49
C TRP A 229 14.38 -6.16 -5.72
N GLN A 230 14.79 -6.45 -6.97
CA GLN A 230 15.63 -7.59 -7.34
C GLN A 230 17.13 -7.24 -7.31
N HIS A 231 17.52 -6.10 -6.74
CA HIS A 231 18.90 -5.60 -6.74
C HIS A 231 19.92 -6.55 -6.05
N THR A 232 19.46 -7.39 -5.12
CA THR A 232 20.28 -8.43 -4.46
C THR A 232 20.17 -9.81 -5.12
N SER A 233 19.29 -9.97 -6.12
CA SER A 233 19.05 -11.26 -6.74
C SER A 233 20.17 -11.58 -7.74
N PRO A 234 20.90 -12.71 -7.59
CA PRO A 234 21.90 -13.13 -8.57
C PRO A 234 21.30 -13.38 -9.96
N TRP A 235 20.00 -13.65 -10.04
CA TRP A 235 19.23 -13.80 -11.28
C TRP A 235 19.07 -12.51 -12.09
N CYS A 236 19.27 -11.35 -11.45
CA CYS A 236 19.08 -10.06 -12.11
C CYS A 236 20.33 -9.58 -12.84
N PHE A 237 21.53 -9.73 -12.25
CA PHE A 237 22.76 -9.11 -12.78
C PHE A 237 23.70 -10.08 -13.49
N VAL A 238 23.67 -11.38 -13.17
CA VAL A 238 24.67 -12.35 -13.67
C VAL A 238 24.29 -12.96 -15.04
N GLN A 239 23.02 -12.90 -15.44
CA GLN A 239 22.53 -13.57 -16.66
C GLN A 239 21.87 -12.65 -17.70
N ARG A 240 21.63 -11.36 -17.40
CA ARG A 240 20.80 -10.47 -18.24
C ARG A 240 21.65 -9.40 -18.93
N ARG A 241 22.26 -9.75 -20.07
CA ARG A 241 23.02 -8.79 -20.89
C ARG A 241 22.59 -8.78 -22.37
N ASP A 242 21.39 -9.21 -22.73
CA ASP A 242 20.92 -9.08 -24.11
C ASP A 242 20.28 -7.71 -24.42
N PRO A 243 20.55 -7.17 -25.63
CA PRO A 243 20.08 -5.85 -26.04
C PRO A 243 18.58 -5.89 -26.37
N TYR A 244 17.90 -4.75 -26.25
CA TYR A 244 16.45 -4.58 -26.49
C TYR A 244 16.18 -3.92 -27.87
N PRO A 245 16.78 -4.39 -28.99
CA PRO A 245 17.28 -3.53 -30.06
C PRO A 245 16.26 -3.26 -31.16
N GLN A 246 15.02 -3.79 -31.08
CA GLN A 246 14.05 -3.69 -32.19
C GLN A 246 12.67 -3.13 -31.83
N LEU A 247 12.26 -3.09 -30.55
CA LEU A 247 11.37 -2.00 -30.09
C LEU A 247 12.04 -0.63 -30.33
N LEU A 248 13.37 -0.66 -30.42
CA LEU A 248 14.26 0.41 -30.84
C LEU A 248 14.25 0.71 -32.35
N ALA A 249 13.69 -0.11 -33.25
CA ALA A 249 13.65 0.22 -34.68
C ALA A 249 12.63 1.34 -34.98
N ASP A 250 11.47 1.32 -34.31
CA ASP A 250 10.54 2.47 -34.27
C ASP A 250 11.08 3.60 -33.40
N ALA A 251 11.83 3.25 -32.36
CA ALA A 251 12.58 4.21 -31.59
C ALA A 251 13.85 4.71 -32.30
N SER A 252 14.22 4.29 -33.51
CA SER A 252 15.41 4.83 -34.20
C SER A 252 15.21 6.31 -34.47
N SER A 253 13.97 6.74 -34.71
CA SER A 253 13.61 8.17 -34.76
C SER A 253 13.83 8.86 -33.41
N VAL A 254 13.48 8.22 -32.29
CA VAL A 254 13.66 8.72 -30.92
C VAL A 254 15.12 8.64 -30.48
N VAL A 255 15.88 7.62 -30.87
CA VAL A 255 17.31 7.45 -30.68
C VAL A 255 18.05 8.51 -31.47
N GLN A 256 17.78 8.67 -32.77
CA GLN A 256 18.34 9.75 -33.60
C GLN A 256 17.98 11.12 -33.03
N HIS A 257 16.74 11.30 -32.55
CA HIS A 257 16.32 12.50 -31.84
C HIS A 257 17.17 12.76 -30.60
N PHE A 258 17.44 11.73 -29.79
CA PHE A 258 18.28 11.86 -28.60
C PHE A 258 19.78 11.93 -28.90
N THR A 259 20.27 11.35 -29.98
CA THR A 259 21.65 11.54 -30.50
C THR A 259 21.93 13.01 -30.74
N HIS A 260 20.95 13.76 -31.27
CA HIS A 260 21.08 15.21 -31.46
C HIS A 260 20.82 16.03 -30.18
N LEU A 261 20.09 15.50 -29.21
CA LEU A 261 19.67 16.23 -28.00
C LEU A 261 20.50 15.93 -26.75
N LEU A 262 21.21 14.81 -26.68
CA LEU A 262 21.92 14.36 -25.48
C LEU A 262 23.43 14.35 -25.77
N PRO A 263 24.21 15.30 -25.21
CA PRO A 263 25.66 15.29 -25.33
C PRO A 263 26.25 13.94 -24.89
N GLY A 264 27.18 13.38 -25.65
CA GLY A 264 27.87 12.12 -25.30
C GLY A 264 27.08 10.83 -25.54
N PHE A 265 25.82 10.90 -25.99
CA PHE A 265 24.98 9.72 -26.24
C PHE A 265 25.62 8.71 -27.22
N ASP A 266 26.24 9.19 -28.31
CA ASP A 266 26.92 8.34 -29.27
C ASP A 266 28.15 7.64 -28.68
N SER A 267 28.85 8.27 -27.73
CA SER A 267 30.02 7.66 -27.06
C SER A 267 29.58 6.51 -26.15
N VAL A 268 28.43 6.64 -25.51
CA VAL A 268 27.86 5.64 -24.59
C VAL A 268 27.29 4.45 -25.36
N ILE A 269 26.58 4.71 -26.48
CA ILE A 269 26.11 3.63 -27.35
C ILE A 269 27.30 2.82 -27.88
N ARG A 270 28.34 3.50 -28.39
CA ARG A 270 29.56 2.83 -28.90
C ARG A 270 30.33 2.08 -27.81
N ARG A 271 30.48 2.64 -26.60
CA ARG A 271 31.09 1.89 -25.46
C ARG A 271 30.22 0.72 -25.01
N GLY A 272 28.90 0.85 -25.07
CA GLY A 272 27.96 -0.24 -24.82
C GLY A 272 28.07 -1.38 -25.84
N GLU A 273 28.69 -1.12 -27.00
CA GLU A 273 29.06 -2.11 -28.00
C GLU A 273 30.51 -2.61 -27.80
N GLU A 274 31.46 -1.73 -27.48
CA GLU A 274 32.91 -2.04 -27.33
C GLU A 274 33.29 -2.73 -26.01
N THR A 275 32.57 -2.49 -24.90
CA THR A 275 32.81 -3.18 -23.62
C THR A 275 32.21 -4.59 -23.56
N VAL A 276 31.65 -5.09 -24.66
CA VAL A 276 30.96 -6.39 -24.75
C VAL A 276 31.90 -7.45 -25.36
N HIS A 277 32.98 -7.75 -24.65
CA HIS A 277 33.74 -9.00 -24.85
C HIS A 277 33.53 -10.03 -23.72
N GLU A 278 32.59 -9.79 -22.81
CA GLU A 278 32.24 -10.75 -21.74
C GLU A 278 30.99 -11.59 -22.08
N HIS A 279 31.24 -12.86 -22.46
CA HIS A 279 30.39 -14.04 -22.34
C HIS A 279 28.88 -13.81 -22.17
N LYS A 280 28.16 -13.61 -23.30
CA LYS A 280 26.71 -13.81 -23.37
C LYS A 280 26.39 -15.26 -22.96
N LYS A 281 25.85 -15.48 -21.76
CA LYS A 281 25.17 -16.75 -21.45
C LYS A 281 23.70 -16.57 -21.85
N PRO A 282 23.22 -17.21 -22.93
CA PRO A 282 21.80 -17.13 -23.30
C PRO A 282 20.94 -17.64 -22.14
N TRP A 283 19.76 -17.06 -21.98
CA TRP A 283 18.76 -17.55 -21.03
C TRP A 283 18.46 -19.02 -21.36
N LYS A 284 18.69 -19.92 -20.41
CA LYS A 284 18.64 -21.38 -20.61
C LYS A 284 17.26 -21.99 -20.43
N GLY A 285 16.25 -21.22 -20.06
CA GLY A 285 14.93 -21.79 -19.79
C GLY A 285 14.22 -22.24 -21.06
N SER A 286 13.42 -23.29 -20.92
CA SER A 286 12.57 -23.80 -22.00
C SER A 286 11.32 -22.92 -22.15
N TRP A 287 10.86 -22.74 -23.39
CA TRP A 287 9.56 -22.13 -23.67
C TRP A 287 8.52 -23.22 -23.86
N ALA A 288 7.26 -22.92 -23.56
CA ALA A 288 6.16 -23.80 -23.91
C ALA A 288 5.01 -23.03 -24.55
N THR A 289 4.16 -23.77 -25.25
CA THR A 289 2.91 -23.27 -25.85
C THR A 289 1.79 -24.26 -25.61
N PHE A 290 0.56 -23.78 -25.67
CA PHE A 290 -0.64 -24.60 -25.58
C PHE A 290 -1.10 -25.06 -26.96
N VAL A 291 -1.45 -26.34 -27.05
CA VAL A 291 -1.96 -26.98 -28.26
C VAL A 291 -3.20 -27.81 -27.90
N PRO A 292 -4.38 -27.57 -28.50
CA PRO A 292 -5.57 -28.39 -28.26
C PRO A 292 -5.33 -29.87 -28.60
N LEU A 293 -5.91 -30.79 -27.82
CA LEU A 293 -5.75 -32.24 -28.00
C LEU A 293 -6.40 -32.76 -29.30
N SER A 294 -7.47 -32.13 -29.76
CA SER A 294 -8.07 -32.29 -31.09
C SER A 294 -8.45 -30.91 -31.68
N PRO A 295 -8.65 -30.78 -33.01
CA PRO A 295 -9.10 -29.52 -33.60
C PRO A 295 -10.45 -29.03 -33.07
N MET A 296 -11.34 -29.94 -32.63
CA MET A 296 -12.64 -29.57 -32.06
C MET A 296 -12.52 -28.94 -30.67
N ASP A 297 -11.50 -29.35 -29.90
CA ASP A 297 -11.24 -28.82 -28.54
C ASP A 297 -10.85 -27.35 -28.55
N ALA A 298 -10.46 -26.80 -29.70
CA ALA A 298 -10.23 -25.37 -29.87
C ALA A 298 -11.46 -24.53 -29.47
N ASN A 299 -12.68 -25.09 -29.56
CA ASN A 299 -13.91 -24.41 -29.13
C ASN A 299 -14.03 -24.22 -27.60
N TYR A 300 -13.13 -24.81 -26.81
CA TYR A 300 -13.07 -24.59 -25.36
C TYR A 300 -12.16 -23.42 -24.97
N PHE A 301 -11.35 -22.93 -25.91
CA PHE A 301 -10.26 -21.99 -25.60
C PHE A 301 -10.29 -20.77 -26.51
N GLN A 302 -10.13 -19.59 -25.92
CA GLN A 302 -9.85 -18.35 -26.64
C GLN A 302 -8.37 -17.99 -26.48
N THR A 303 -7.66 -17.79 -27.58
CA THR A 303 -6.27 -17.32 -27.53
C THR A 303 -6.22 -15.87 -27.08
N VAL A 304 -5.39 -15.58 -26.06
CA VAL A 304 -5.13 -14.23 -25.54
C VAL A 304 -3.82 -13.68 -26.10
N ALA A 305 -2.76 -14.49 -26.05
CA ALA A 305 -1.45 -14.18 -26.63
C ALA A 305 -0.84 -15.42 -27.28
N PHE A 306 -0.05 -15.25 -28.33
CA PHE A 306 0.51 -16.35 -29.12
C PHE A 306 1.89 -16.03 -29.70
N THR A 307 2.55 -17.03 -30.26
CA THR A 307 3.91 -16.95 -30.82
C THR A 307 4.03 -17.79 -32.10
N GLN A 308 4.99 -17.45 -32.96
CA GLN A 308 5.34 -18.26 -34.12
C GLN A 308 6.27 -19.40 -33.70
N THR A 309 5.91 -20.63 -34.03
CA THR A 309 6.65 -21.82 -33.61
C THR A 309 7.37 -22.49 -34.78
N PRO A 310 8.59 -23.04 -34.59
CA PRO A 310 9.24 -23.86 -35.60
C PRO A 310 8.49 -25.19 -35.81
N VAL A 311 8.54 -25.71 -37.04
CA VAL A 311 7.97 -27.02 -37.42
C VAL A 311 9.13 -27.93 -37.80
N LYS A 312 9.21 -29.14 -37.21
CA LYS A 312 10.34 -30.08 -37.42
C LYS A 312 10.02 -31.19 -38.43
N GLN A 313 8.83 -31.17 -39.04
CA GLN A 313 8.29 -32.15 -40.01
C GLN A 313 8.21 -33.57 -39.42
N GLY A 314 7.04 -33.96 -38.89
CA GLY A 314 6.80 -35.38 -38.58
C GLY A 314 5.44 -35.78 -38.01
N ILE A 315 4.70 -34.89 -37.34
CA ILE A 315 3.42 -35.24 -36.68
C ILE A 315 2.36 -34.14 -36.82
N GLU A 316 1.07 -34.52 -36.87
CA GLU A 316 -0.07 -33.61 -37.08
C GLU A 316 -0.14 -32.47 -36.04
N LEU A 317 0.18 -32.78 -34.77
CA LEU A 317 0.12 -31.84 -33.65
C LEU A 317 0.98 -30.58 -33.88
N GLU A 318 2.10 -30.70 -34.61
CA GLU A 318 2.98 -29.55 -34.92
C GLU A 318 2.33 -28.53 -35.84
N TRP A 319 1.34 -28.95 -36.63
CA TRP A 319 0.66 -28.10 -37.63
C TRP A 319 -0.61 -27.46 -37.07
N ARG A 320 -0.96 -27.69 -35.80
CA ARG A 320 -2.11 -27.04 -35.18
C ARG A 320 -1.78 -25.60 -34.85
N SER A 321 -2.42 -24.70 -35.59
CA SER A 321 -2.28 -23.26 -35.40
C SER A 321 -3.48 -22.67 -34.66
N CYS A 322 -3.22 -21.67 -33.81
CA CYS A 322 -4.25 -20.85 -33.18
C CYS A 322 -4.50 -19.51 -33.90
N ALA A 323 -3.65 -19.15 -34.89
CA ALA A 323 -3.77 -17.91 -35.63
C ALA A 323 -3.62 -18.11 -37.16
N PHE A 324 -4.34 -17.31 -37.95
CA PHE A 324 -4.45 -17.48 -39.40
C PHE A 324 -4.52 -16.14 -40.14
N ARG A 325 -3.97 -16.08 -41.37
CA ARG A 325 -4.04 -14.87 -42.23
C ARG A 325 -5.40 -14.67 -42.92
N ASN A 326 -6.08 -15.75 -43.32
CA ASN A 326 -7.31 -15.68 -44.12
C ASN A 326 -8.61 -15.98 -43.35
N GLY A 327 -8.54 -16.15 -42.01
CA GLY A 327 -9.73 -16.39 -41.17
C GLY A 327 -10.42 -17.75 -41.34
N THR A 328 -10.02 -18.58 -42.31
CA THR A 328 -10.70 -19.86 -42.64
C THR A 328 -10.26 -21.07 -41.81
N GLY A 329 -9.38 -20.90 -40.82
CA GLY A 329 -8.97 -21.98 -39.91
C GLY A 329 -8.23 -23.16 -40.56
N GLN A 330 -7.99 -23.15 -41.87
CA GLN A 330 -7.29 -24.19 -42.61
C GLN A 330 -5.93 -23.69 -43.11
N LEU A 331 -4.86 -24.34 -42.64
CA LEU A 331 -3.53 -24.21 -43.22
C LEU A 331 -3.49 -24.98 -44.54
N SER A 332 -3.06 -24.35 -45.65
CA SER A 332 -2.61 -25.14 -46.80
C SER A 332 -1.27 -25.77 -46.43
N LYS A 333 -1.13 -27.09 -46.64
CA LYS A 333 0.12 -27.85 -46.44
C LYS A 333 1.19 -27.47 -47.48
N ASN A 334 1.47 -26.19 -47.67
CA ASN A 334 2.65 -25.74 -48.38
C ASN A 334 3.79 -25.58 -47.37
N GLU A 335 4.98 -26.08 -47.72
CA GLU A 335 6.17 -26.19 -46.85
C GLU A 335 6.73 -24.86 -46.31
N ASN A 336 6.11 -23.72 -46.64
CA ASN A 336 6.47 -22.36 -46.17
C ASN A 336 5.39 -21.70 -45.28
N SER A 337 4.45 -22.47 -44.72
CA SER A 337 3.37 -21.91 -43.89
C SER A 337 3.81 -21.67 -42.43
N GLU A 338 3.70 -20.42 -41.97
CA GLU A 338 3.99 -20.03 -40.58
C GLU A 338 2.95 -20.63 -39.63
N VAL A 339 3.40 -21.36 -38.60
CA VAL A 339 2.53 -21.94 -37.57
C VAL A 339 2.60 -21.09 -36.29
N TYR A 340 1.43 -20.83 -35.70
CA TYR A 340 1.30 -20.04 -34.48
C TYR A 340 0.64 -20.84 -33.36
N GLN A 341 1.21 -20.81 -32.16
CA GLN A 341 0.67 -21.54 -31.00
C GLN A 341 0.48 -20.60 -29.81
N SER A 342 -0.46 -20.93 -28.92
CA SER A 342 -0.90 -20.03 -27.86
C SER A 342 0.11 -20.01 -26.71
N LEU A 343 0.45 -18.81 -26.23
CA LEU A 343 1.24 -18.59 -25.01
C LEU A 343 0.34 -18.35 -23.80
N VAL A 344 -0.80 -17.69 -24.02
CA VAL A 344 -1.81 -17.41 -23.01
C VAL A 344 -3.18 -17.69 -23.60
N ILE A 345 -4.01 -18.42 -22.85
CA ILE A 345 -5.37 -18.78 -23.27
C ILE A 345 -6.38 -18.47 -22.16
N GLU A 346 -7.61 -18.22 -22.57
CA GLU A 346 -8.81 -18.28 -21.74
C GLU A 346 -9.48 -19.64 -21.97
N ASP A 347 -9.58 -20.47 -20.94
CA ASP A 347 -10.57 -21.54 -20.85
C ASP A 347 -11.92 -20.89 -20.51
N ILE A 348 -12.86 -20.96 -21.45
CA ILE A 348 -14.17 -20.30 -21.32
C ILE A 348 -15.13 -21.05 -20.37
N GLY A 349 -14.66 -22.12 -19.72
CA GLY A 349 -15.40 -22.91 -18.74
C GLY A 349 -16.31 -23.96 -19.36
N ARG A 350 -16.14 -24.29 -20.65
CA ARG A 350 -16.92 -25.34 -21.32
C ARG A 350 -16.52 -26.76 -20.92
N ILE A 351 -15.34 -26.93 -20.32
CA ILE A 351 -14.82 -28.23 -19.89
C ILE A 351 -15.56 -28.71 -18.64
N ASP A 352 -15.64 -27.85 -17.62
CA ASP A 352 -16.15 -28.22 -16.30
C ASP A 352 -16.94 -27.10 -15.59
N GLY A 353 -17.23 -26.00 -16.28
CA GLY A 353 -17.96 -24.85 -15.72
C GLY A 353 -17.08 -23.80 -15.04
N ILE A 354 -15.75 -23.95 -15.03
CA ILE A 354 -14.83 -23.03 -14.36
C ILE A 354 -14.03 -22.24 -15.40
N LYS A 355 -14.09 -20.91 -15.34
CA LYS A 355 -13.31 -20.03 -16.23
C LYS A 355 -11.87 -19.92 -15.75
N ARG A 356 -10.92 -20.09 -16.67
CA ARG A 356 -9.48 -20.02 -16.35
C ARG A 356 -8.71 -19.16 -17.35
N ILE A 357 -7.65 -18.50 -16.89
CA ILE A 357 -6.65 -17.90 -17.77
C ILE A 357 -5.30 -18.53 -17.48
N LEU A 358 -4.72 -19.17 -18.48
CA LEU A 358 -3.52 -20.01 -18.33
C LEU A 358 -2.35 -19.42 -19.11
N PHE A 359 -1.19 -19.37 -18.46
CA PHE A 359 0.09 -18.89 -19.02
C PHE A 359 1.04 -20.08 -19.19
N ALA A 360 1.49 -20.34 -20.42
CA ALA A 360 2.42 -21.43 -20.73
C ALA A 360 3.85 -21.19 -20.21
N PHE A 361 4.07 -20.11 -19.47
CA PHE A 361 5.35 -19.70 -18.93
C PHE A 361 5.21 -19.20 -17.49
N PRO A 362 6.26 -19.25 -16.66
CA PRO A 362 6.29 -18.73 -15.29
C PRO A 362 6.16 -17.20 -15.23
N PRO A 363 5.70 -16.63 -14.09
CA PRO A 363 5.49 -15.20 -13.92
C PRO A 363 6.69 -14.30 -14.26
N LEU A 364 7.92 -14.73 -13.96
CA LEU A 364 9.15 -13.96 -14.20
C LEU A 364 9.81 -14.21 -15.57
N GLN A 365 9.21 -14.99 -16.46
CA GLN A 365 9.82 -15.33 -17.74
C GLN A 365 9.62 -14.26 -18.83
N HIS A 366 8.52 -13.48 -18.79
CA HIS A 366 8.19 -12.49 -19.82
C HIS A 366 7.78 -11.13 -19.24
N TRP A 367 8.05 -10.03 -19.96
CA TRP A 367 7.70 -8.66 -19.52
C TRP A 367 6.19 -8.44 -19.43
N SER A 368 5.40 -9.14 -20.25
CA SER A 368 3.95 -8.93 -20.38
C SER A 368 3.14 -9.44 -19.19
N THR A 369 3.74 -10.18 -18.25
CA THR A 369 3.05 -10.76 -17.09
C THR A 369 2.26 -9.71 -16.31
N SER A 370 2.84 -8.54 -16.00
CA SER A 370 2.10 -7.47 -15.27
C SER A 370 0.85 -7.04 -16.02
N LEU A 371 0.97 -6.86 -17.33
CA LEU A 371 -0.08 -6.34 -18.18
C LEU A 371 -1.20 -7.38 -18.35
N LEU A 372 -0.84 -8.61 -18.71
CA LEU A 372 -1.82 -9.67 -18.96
C LEU A 372 -2.46 -10.21 -17.69
N LEU A 373 -1.73 -10.29 -16.56
CA LEU A 373 -2.33 -10.69 -15.28
C LEU A 373 -3.30 -9.62 -14.77
N SER A 374 -3.02 -8.33 -15.02
CA SER A 374 -3.95 -7.24 -14.72
C SER A 374 -5.27 -7.40 -15.47
N ASP A 375 -5.18 -7.67 -16.77
CA ASP A 375 -6.34 -7.89 -17.63
C ASP A 375 -7.10 -9.16 -17.25
N ALA A 376 -6.40 -10.26 -17.03
CA ALA A 376 -6.98 -11.53 -16.58
C ALA A 376 -7.76 -11.38 -15.27
N THR A 377 -7.17 -10.69 -14.30
CA THR A 377 -7.79 -10.46 -12.99
C THR A 377 -9.05 -9.61 -13.11
N HIS A 378 -9.01 -8.52 -13.89
CA HIS A 378 -10.17 -7.65 -14.11
C HIS A 378 -11.29 -8.41 -14.83
N TYR A 379 -10.95 -9.13 -15.90
CA TYR A 379 -11.88 -9.90 -16.71
C TYR A 379 -12.64 -10.95 -15.88
N LEU A 380 -11.91 -11.74 -15.08
CA LEU A 380 -12.50 -12.79 -14.25
C LEU A 380 -13.35 -12.26 -13.10
N LEU A 381 -13.02 -11.09 -12.54
CA LEU A 381 -13.77 -10.50 -11.42
C LEU A 381 -14.98 -9.64 -11.86
N LYS A 382 -15.04 -9.24 -13.14
CA LYS A 382 -16.09 -8.36 -13.68
C LYS A 382 -17.53 -8.79 -13.33
N PRO A 383 -17.90 -10.08 -13.33
CA PRO A 383 -19.27 -10.49 -12.96
C PRO A 383 -19.58 -10.39 -11.46
N SER A 384 -18.57 -10.61 -10.61
CA SER A 384 -18.75 -10.94 -9.19
C SER A 384 -18.34 -9.82 -8.21
N ALA A 385 -17.72 -8.73 -8.70
CA ALA A 385 -17.17 -7.67 -7.85
C ALA A 385 -17.68 -6.26 -8.19
N ILE A 386 -18.01 -5.47 -7.16
CA ILE A 386 -17.98 -4.01 -7.27
C ILE A 386 -16.54 -3.64 -7.01
N LEU A 387 -15.75 -3.49 -8.08
CA LEU A 387 -14.41 -2.92 -7.98
C LEU A 387 -14.57 -1.43 -7.66
N GLU A 388 -14.88 -1.12 -6.39
CA GLU A 388 -15.10 0.25 -5.87
C GLU A 388 -13.96 1.20 -6.29
N TYR A 389 -12.78 0.63 -6.53
CA TYR A 389 -11.60 1.34 -6.97
C TYR A 389 -10.95 0.73 -8.23
N ASP A 390 -11.74 0.35 -9.24
CA ASP A 390 -11.19 0.03 -10.57
C ASP A 390 -10.27 1.19 -11.02
N LEU A 391 -9.02 0.86 -11.29
CA LEU A 391 -7.98 1.83 -11.65
C LEU A 391 -8.32 2.57 -12.95
N GLY A 392 -9.24 2.05 -13.76
CA GLY A 392 -9.64 2.61 -15.05
C GLY A 392 -8.49 2.65 -16.05
N LEU A 393 -8.68 3.38 -17.15
CA LEU A 393 -7.66 3.56 -18.20
C LEU A 393 -6.93 4.91 -18.12
N LEU A 394 -7.40 5.84 -17.29
CA LEU A 394 -6.77 7.16 -17.15
C LEU A 394 -5.61 7.12 -16.15
N ARG A 395 -4.48 7.73 -16.51
CA ARG A 395 -3.30 7.87 -15.65
C ARG A 395 -2.89 9.34 -15.56
N TYR A 396 -3.01 9.93 -14.38
CA TYR A 396 -2.62 11.31 -14.16
C TYR A 396 -1.14 11.41 -13.78
N ILE A 397 -0.43 12.33 -14.44
CA ILE A 397 0.99 12.58 -14.19
C ILE A 397 1.24 14.01 -13.71
N HIS A 398 2.12 14.12 -12.73
CA HIS A 398 2.74 15.36 -12.26
C HIS A 398 4.25 15.13 -12.14
N VAL A 399 5.07 16.11 -12.53
CA VAL A 399 6.52 15.99 -12.49
C VAL A 399 7.11 17.23 -11.84
N ASP A 400 7.71 17.02 -10.69
CA ASP A 400 8.47 18.02 -9.93
C ASP A 400 9.95 17.90 -10.26
N ILE A 401 10.60 19.02 -10.51
CA ILE A 401 12.04 19.18 -10.67
C ILE A 401 12.55 19.89 -9.41
N ASP A 402 13.03 19.12 -8.44
CA ASP A 402 13.60 19.63 -7.20
C ASP A 402 15.01 20.22 -7.45
N ASP A 403 15.56 20.90 -6.45
CA ASP A 403 16.95 21.39 -6.42
C ASP A 403 17.31 22.46 -7.48
N VAL A 404 16.32 23.22 -7.98
CA VAL A 404 16.59 24.32 -8.90
C VAL A 404 17.47 25.37 -8.22
N PHE A 405 18.58 25.70 -8.88
CA PHE A 405 19.72 26.51 -8.42
C PHE A 405 20.66 25.84 -7.40
N VAL A 406 20.39 24.66 -6.86
CA VAL A 406 21.21 24.08 -5.77
C VAL A 406 22.46 23.36 -6.30
N ALA A 407 22.40 22.82 -7.52
CA ALA A 407 23.46 21.98 -8.07
C ALA A 407 24.85 22.66 -8.04
N ARG A 408 25.90 21.86 -7.78
CA ARG A 408 27.29 22.34 -7.76
C ARG A 408 27.73 22.80 -9.16
N GLN A 409 28.69 23.73 -9.20
CA GLN A 409 29.35 24.17 -10.44
C GLN A 409 29.84 22.97 -11.27
N GLY A 410 29.63 23.01 -12.58
CA GLY A 410 29.88 21.92 -13.52
C GLY A 410 28.71 20.94 -13.69
N SER A 411 27.65 21.07 -12.88
CA SER A 411 26.44 20.24 -12.93
C SER A 411 25.15 21.04 -13.09
N ARG A 412 25.26 22.34 -13.34
CA ARG A 412 24.08 23.20 -13.49
C ARG A 412 23.63 23.24 -14.94
N MET A 413 22.41 23.71 -15.16
CA MET A 413 21.89 23.93 -16.51
C MET A 413 22.63 25.06 -17.20
N THR A 414 22.99 24.83 -18.46
CA THR A 414 23.41 25.89 -19.39
C THR A 414 22.20 26.43 -20.17
N PRO A 415 22.31 27.54 -20.93
CA PRO A 415 21.25 28.01 -21.82
C PRO A 415 20.71 26.93 -22.76
N THR A 416 21.57 26.02 -23.21
CA THR A 416 21.19 24.89 -24.07
C THR A 416 20.27 23.90 -23.34
N ASP A 417 20.53 23.64 -22.05
CA ASP A 417 19.69 22.76 -21.23
C ASP A 417 18.32 23.39 -20.96
N VAL A 418 18.26 24.70 -20.67
CA VAL A 418 17.00 25.42 -20.46
C VAL A 418 16.13 25.38 -21.71
N LYS A 419 16.74 25.61 -22.88
CA LYS A 419 16.04 25.48 -24.17
C LYS A 419 15.53 24.05 -24.39
N ALA A 420 16.33 23.04 -24.07
CA ALA A 420 15.92 21.64 -24.18
C ALA A 420 14.77 21.28 -23.23
N LEU A 421 14.75 21.84 -22.01
CA LEU A 421 13.64 21.67 -21.06
C LEU A 421 12.34 22.26 -21.62
N LEU A 422 12.38 23.45 -22.22
CA LEU A 422 11.23 24.09 -22.88
C LEU A 422 10.73 23.25 -24.06
N GLU A 423 11.63 22.76 -24.91
CA GLU A 423 11.25 21.89 -26.03
C GLU A 423 10.68 20.55 -25.55
N THR A 424 11.22 19.98 -24.48
CA THR A 424 10.68 18.76 -23.86
C THR A 424 9.25 18.99 -23.36
N GLN A 425 9.01 20.08 -22.62
CA GLN A 425 7.66 20.44 -22.19
C GLN A 425 6.71 20.63 -23.38
N LYS A 426 7.17 21.29 -24.45
CA LYS A 426 6.39 21.48 -25.67
C LYS A 426 6.04 20.14 -26.30
N ARG A 427 6.99 19.22 -26.49
CA ARG A 427 6.72 17.87 -27.01
C ARG A 427 5.74 17.11 -26.12
N TRP A 428 5.94 17.15 -24.80
CA TRP A 428 5.06 16.47 -23.86
C TRP A 428 3.64 17.04 -23.89
N ARG A 429 3.44 18.34 -24.14
CA ARG A 429 2.11 18.93 -24.35
C ARG A 429 1.38 18.39 -25.58
N HIS A 430 2.09 17.89 -26.60
CA HIS A 430 1.46 17.23 -27.75
C HIS A 430 0.95 15.83 -27.40
N ILE A 431 1.63 15.14 -26.47
CA ILE A 431 1.24 13.80 -26.02
C ILE A 431 0.24 13.87 -24.86
N ILE A 432 0.40 14.86 -23.99
CA ILE A 432 -0.30 15.06 -22.71
C ILE A 432 -0.74 16.53 -22.67
N PRO A 433 -1.94 16.85 -23.20
CA PRO A 433 -2.42 18.23 -23.29
C PRO A 433 -2.38 18.96 -21.94
N GLY A 434 -1.86 20.19 -21.96
CA GLY A 434 -1.76 21.06 -20.77
C GLY A 434 -0.57 20.77 -19.84
N PHE A 435 0.23 19.73 -20.09
CA PHE A 435 1.38 19.38 -19.25
C PHE A 435 2.30 20.57 -18.94
N THR A 436 2.70 20.72 -17.68
CA THR A 436 3.63 21.77 -17.24
C THR A 436 4.52 21.25 -16.11
N PHE A 437 5.83 21.51 -16.19
CA PHE A 437 6.80 21.19 -15.13
C PHE A 437 6.67 22.12 -13.93
N TYR A 438 6.90 21.55 -12.75
CA TYR A 438 6.92 22.25 -11.47
C TYR A 438 8.36 22.30 -10.95
N LEU A 439 8.89 23.50 -10.71
CA LEU A 439 10.30 23.74 -10.38
C LEU A 439 10.43 24.11 -8.90
N GLY A 440 11.08 23.25 -8.12
CA GLY A 440 11.39 23.44 -6.71
C GLY A 440 12.67 24.22 -6.55
N PHE A 441 12.60 25.48 -6.09
CA PHE A 441 13.74 26.39 -6.08
C PHE A 441 14.24 26.74 -4.68
N SER A 442 15.56 26.94 -4.59
CA SER A 442 16.26 27.49 -3.43
C SER A 442 17.07 28.72 -3.84
N GLY A 443 16.51 29.90 -3.59
CA GLY A 443 17.02 31.16 -4.13
C GLY A 443 18.41 31.56 -3.65
N GLN A 444 18.91 31.01 -2.54
CA GLN A 444 20.25 31.33 -2.03
C GLN A 444 21.34 31.05 -3.06
N TRP A 445 21.14 30.03 -3.88
CA TRP A 445 22.14 29.48 -4.78
C TRP A 445 22.03 30.01 -6.22
N PHE A 446 21.18 31.01 -6.46
CA PHE A 446 21.04 31.65 -7.76
C PHE A 446 22.39 32.28 -8.19
N LEU A 447 22.82 32.06 -9.44
CA LEU A 447 24.07 32.57 -10.03
C LEU A 447 25.37 32.08 -9.38
N HIS A 448 25.36 30.92 -8.70
CA HIS A 448 26.58 30.35 -8.09
C HIS A 448 27.39 29.42 -9.02
N GLY A 449 27.06 29.38 -10.32
CA GLY A 449 27.74 28.55 -11.33
C GLY A 449 28.89 29.25 -12.06
N SER A 450 29.43 28.60 -13.08
CA SER A 450 30.31 29.23 -14.08
C SER A 450 29.58 30.34 -14.85
N PRO A 451 30.27 31.24 -15.57
CA PRO A 451 29.60 32.28 -16.37
C PRO A 451 28.57 31.75 -17.37
N GLU A 452 28.77 30.53 -17.90
CA GLU A 452 27.78 29.89 -18.77
C GLU A 452 26.57 29.35 -18.00
N GLU A 453 26.81 28.71 -16.86
CA GLU A 453 25.73 28.21 -15.98
C GLU A 453 24.91 29.34 -15.38
N GLN A 454 25.54 30.48 -15.08
CA GLN A 454 24.85 31.70 -14.64
C GLN A 454 23.88 32.21 -15.71
N ARG A 455 24.28 32.21 -16.99
CA ARG A 455 23.34 32.51 -18.09
C ARG A 455 22.19 31.50 -18.17
N GLY A 456 22.43 30.23 -17.83
CA GLY A 456 21.36 29.24 -17.70
C GLY A 456 20.37 29.56 -16.59
N ASP A 457 20.86 29.95 -15.41
CA ASP A 457 20.01 30.44 -14.31
C ASP A 457 19.20 31.68 -14.73
N GLU A 458 19.82 32.63 -15.43
CA GLU A 458 19.15 33.82 -15.98
C GLU A 458 18.08 33.45 -17.02
N ASP A 459 18.37 32.50 -17.92
CA ASP A 459 17.40 32.01 -18.90
C ASP A 459 16.20 31.33 -18.22
N LEU A 460 16.40 30.57 -17.14
CA LEU A 460 15.28 30.02 -16.36
C LEU A 460 14.37 31.13 -15.82
N ILE A 461 14.94 32.22 -15.31
CA ILE A 461 14.17 33.39 -14.86
C ILE A 461 13.52 34.11 -16.05
N ARG A 462 14.20 34.22 -17.18
CA ARG A 462 13.66 34.81 -18.41
C ARG A 462 12.42 34.06 -18.89
N TYR A 463 12.44 32.73 -18.83
CA TYR A 463 11.34 31.85 -19.26
C TYR A 463 10.42 31.39 -18.12
N ARG A 464 10.50 32.00 -16.93
CA ARG A 464 9.78 31.56 -15.70
C ARG A 464 8.28 31.31 -15.88
N HIS A 465 7.62 32.08 -16.74
CA HIS A 465 6.18 31.99 -17.04
C HIS A 465 5.77 30.75 -17.85
N HIS A 466 6.73 29.99 -18.36
CA HIS A 466 6.48 28.69 -19.00
C HIS A 466 6.33 27.55 -17.99
N PHE A 467 6.71 27.76 -16.72
CA PHE A 467 6.73 26.75 -15.67
C PHE A 467 5.84 27.16 -14.49
N LYS A 468 5.60 26.21 -13.59
CA LYS A 468 5.14 26.51 -12.23
C LYS A 468 6.31 26.33 -11.27
N TRP A 469 6.29 27.07 -10.18
CA TRP A 469 7.38 27.08 -9.20
C TRP A 469 6.83 26.74 -7.82
N PHE A 470 7.60 26.04 -6.99
CA PHE A 470 7.23 25.80 -5.59
C PHE A 470 8.42 26.00 -4.67
N CYS A 471 8.11 26.32 -3.41
CA CYS A 471 9.14 26.56 -2.42
C CYS A 471 9.89 25.27 -2.08
N HIS A 472 11.22 25.33 -2.16
CA HIS A 472 12.12 24.27 -1.72
C HIS A 472 13.11 24.77 -0.64
N THR A 473 12.66 25.71 0.20
CA THR A 473 13.45 26.48 1.20
C THR A 473 14.56 27.34 0.58
N TRP A 474 15.08 28.32 1.32
CA TRP A 474 16.08 29.25 0.80
C TRP A 474 17.47 28.62 0.60
N SER A 475 17.98 27.92 1.61
CA SER A 475 19.35 27.37 1.66
C SER A 475 19.46 25.90 1.27
N HIS A 476 18.34 25.22 1.03
CA HIS A 476 18.25 23.75 0.90
C HIS A 476 18.51 23.00 2.22
N SER A 477 18.33 23.64 3.37
CA SER A 477 18.55 22.99 4.68
C SER A 477 17.48 21.94 5.01
N SER A 478 17.94 20.82 5.58
CA SER A 478 17.06 19.77 6.14
C SER A 478 16.24 20.31 7.33
N ALA A 479 14.92 20.14 7.28
CA ALA A 479 14.01 20.74 8.25
C ALA A 479 14.24 20.33 9.71
N HIS A 480 14.70 19.10 9.95
CA HIS A 480 14.96 18.59 11.30
C HIS A 480 16.24 19.15 11.94
N LEU A 481 17.13 19.78 11.16
CA LEU A 481 18.41 20.32 11.65
C LEU A 481 18.34 21.80 12.05
N ILE A 482 17.22 22.47 11.83
CA ILE A 482 17.07 23.91 12.09
C ILE A 482 15.87 24.19 12.99
N SER A 483 15.97 25.26 13.79
CA SER A 483 14.88 25.71 14.67
C SER A 483 13.68 26.22 13.88
N GLU A 484 12.52 26.33 14.53
CA GLU A 484 11.32 26.93 13.94
C GLU A 484 11.55 28.36 13.46
N GLU A 485 12.26 29.17 14.25
CA GLU A 485 12.62 30.54 13.89
C GLU A 485 13.46 30.58 12.62
N LYS A 486 14.51 29.76 12.54
CA LYS A 486 15.35 29.68 11.35
C LYS A 486 14.57 29.16 10.14
N MET A 487 13.65 28.21 10.34
CA MET A 487 12.78 27.72 9.28
C MET A 487 11.85 28.82 8.75
N LEU A 488 11.22 29.60 9.62
CA LEU A 488 10.40 30.75 9.23
C LEU A 488 11.22 31.75 8.39
N GLU A 489 12.46 32.02 8.80
CA GLU A 489 13.36 32.91 8.07
C GLU A 489 13.73 32.36 6.68
N GLN A 490 14.11 31.08 6.61
CA GLN A 490 14.39 30.39 5.34
C GLN A 490 13.21 30.48 4.36
N LEU A 491 11.99 30.30 4.86
CA LEU A 491 10.79 30.38 4.03
C LEU A 491 10.48 31.82 3.59
N ARG A 492 10.75 32.83 4.43
CA ARG A 492 10.56 34.25 4.10
C ARG A 492 11.53 34.71 3.02
N LEU A 493 12.83 34.42 3.18
CA LEU A 493 13.85 34.78 2.19
C LEU A 493 13.54 34.19 0.81
N ASN A 494 13.14 32.90 0.77
CA ASN A 494 12.77 32.27 -0.49
C ASN A 494 11.52 32.89 -1.11
N LYS A 495 10.58 33.39 -0.29
CA LYS A 495 9.36 34.07 -0.76
C LYS A 495 9.67 35.43 -1.34
N VAL A 496 10.50 36.22 -0.66
CA VAL A 496 10.99 37.51 -1.16
C VAL A 496 11.70 37.34 -2.50
N PHE A 497 12.55 36.31 -2.64
CA PHE A 497 13.19 36.00 -3.92
C PHE A 497 12.16 35.70 -5.03
N ALA A 498 11.14 34.89 -4.73
CA ALA A 498 10.09 34.60 -5.71
C ALA A 498 9.31 35.84 -6.15
N GLU A 499 9.01 36.74 -5.22
CA GLU A 499 8.33 38.01 -5.49
C GLU A 499 9.21 38.94 -6.33
N GLN A 500 10.49 39.08 -5.96
CA GLN A 500 11.46 39.89 -6.71
C GLN A 500 11.71 39.39 -8.13
N LYS A 501 11.68 38.07 -8.33
CA LYS A 501 11.88 37.44 -9.65
C LYS A 501 10.57 37.18 -10.40
N ASP A 502 9.42 37.58 -9.86
CA ASP A 502 8.10 37.39 -10.48
C ASP A 502 7.85 35.92 -10.89
N LEU A 503 8.13 34.99 -9.97
CA LEU A 503 7.97 33.55 -10.23
C LEU A 503 6.49 33.13 -10.15
N PRO A 504 5.96 32.37 -11.13
CA PRO A 504 4.61 31.79 -11.06
C PRO A 504 4.49 30.66 -10.03
N ILE A 505 4.25 31.03 -8.78
CA ILE A 505 4.13 30.08 -7.67
C ILE A 505 2.90 29.19 -7.82
N ALA A 506 3.08 27.90 -7.52
CA ALA A 506 2.01 26.93 -7.28
C ALA A 506 1.47 27.14 -5.85
N GLU A 507 0.32 27.80 -5.74
CA GLU A 507 -0.28 28.13 -4.46
C GLU A 507 -0.54 26.88 -3.60
N GLY A 508 -0.21 26.97 -2.31
CA GLY A 508 -0.45 25.91 -1.33
C GLY A 508 0.46 24.68 -1.47
N TYR A 509 1.44 24.68 -2.38
CA TYR A 509 2.34 23.56 -2.61
C TYR A 509 3.81 23.87 -2.29
N ALA A 510 4.45 22.95 -1.58
CA ALA A 510 5.88 22.96 -1.32
C ALA A 510 6.40 21.55 -1.06
N VAL A 511 7.71 21.38 -1.19
CA VAL A 511 8.41 20.13 -0.89
C VAL A 511 9.63 20.48 -0.05
N ALA A 512 9.84 19.77 1.05
CA ALA A 512 11.02 20.01 1.89
C ALA A 512 12.27 19.38 1.25
N PRO A 513 13.45 20.02 1.36
CA PRO A 513 14.73 19.40 0.99
C PRO A 513 14.90 18.02 1.60
N HIS A 514 15.33 17.07 0.77
CA HIS A 514 15.50 15.65 1.13
C HIS A 514 14.24 14.98 1.71
N HIS A 515 13.07 15.61 1.57
CA HIS A 515 11.81 15.24 2.22
C HIS A 515 11.89 15.10 3.74
N SER A 516 12.98 15.62 4.33
CA SER A 516 13.25 15.50 5.76
C SER A 516 12.20 16.30 6.53
N GLY A 517 11.65 15.70 7.59
CA GLY A 517 10.64 16.35 8.43
C GLY A 517 9.23 16.34 7.82
N VAL A 518 9.05 15.89 6.57
CA VAL A 518 7.73 15.50 6.06
C VAL A 518 7.36 14.15 6.67
N TYR A 519 8.26 13.16 6.58
CA TYR A 519 8.19 11.96 7.39
C TYR A 519 9.60 11.44 7.74
N PRO A 520 9.90 11.09 9.01
CA PRO A 520 9.11 11.35 10.21
C PRO A 520 8.73 12.83 10.34
N VAL A 521 7.53 13.11 10.86
CA VAL A 521 6.98 14.48 10.89
C VAL A 521 7.79 15.37 11.84
N THR A 522 8.13 16.56 11.37
CA THR A 522 8.75 17.63 12.16
C THR A 522 7.71 18.75 12.34
N PRO A 523 7.09 18.91 13.52
CA PRO A 523 5.93 19.80 13.69
C PRO A 523 6.18 21.27 13.30
N HIS A 524 7.38 21.80 13.53
CA HIS A 524 7.70 23.19 13.18
C HIS A 524 7.77 23.44 11.67
N LEU A 525 8.13 22.43 10.86
CA LEU A 525 8.09 22.55 9.40
C LEU A 525 6.67 22.88 8.94
N TYR A 526 5.68 22.11 9.41
CA TYR A 526 4.28 22.27 9.04
C TYR A 526 3.70 23.61 9.52
N ARG A 527 4.06 24.07 10.73
CA ARG A 527 3.66 25.40 11.22
C ARG A 527 4.24 26.52 10.36
N ALA A 528 5.55 26.46 10.08
CA ALA A 528 6.24 27.48 9.30
C ALA A 528 5.73 27.55 7.85
N TRP A 529 5.50 26.38 7.23
CA TRP A 529 4.87 26.26 5.91
C TRP A 529 3.50 26.92 5.84
N LYS A 530 2.63 26.66 6.82
CA LYS A 530 1.32 27.31 6.90
C LYS A 530 1.43 28.81 7.10
N ALA A 531 2.34 29.26 7.96
CA ALA A 531 2.51 30.67 8.29
C ALA A 531 2.97 31.52 7.10
N ILE A 532 3.95 31.04 6.31
CA ILE A 532 4.60 31.86 5.27
C ILE A 532 4.00 31.65 3.88
N TRP A 533 3.76 30.38 3.51
CA TRP A 533 3.38 29.98 2.15
C TRP A 533 1.95 29.44 2.05
N ARG A 534 1.22 29.33 3.19
CA ARG A 534 -0.14 28.77 3.25
C ARG A 534 -0.23 27.36 2.65
N ILE A 535 0.81 26.55 2.87
CA ILE A 535 0.89 25.19 2.32
C ILE A 535 -0.26 24.33 2.87
N ASN A 536 -0.94 23.64 1.96
CA ASN A 536 -2.00 22.68 2.26
C ASN A 536 -1.75 21.33 1.57
N VAL A 537 -0.78 21.23 0.66
CA VAL A 537 -0.37 20.00 -0.01
C VAL A 537 1.15 19.89 -0.04
N THR A 538 1.68 18.69 0.18
CA THR A 538 3.08 18.34 -0.06
C THR A 538 3.19 16.89 -0.52
N THR A 539 4.39 16.46 -0.89
CA THR A 539 4.67 15.11 -1.38
C THR A 539 5.86 14.49 -0.66
N THR A 540 5.83 13.17 -0.48
CA THR A 540 6.99 12.42 0.03
C THR A 540 7.05 11.00 -0.51
N GLU A 541 8.25 10.57 -0.84
CA GLU A 541 8.71 9.21 -1.11
C GLU A 541 9.06 8.43 0.17
N GLY A 542 9.09 9.09 1.34
CA GLY A 542 9.60 8.55 2.60
C GLY A 542 8.58 7.85 3.51
N TYR A 543 7.28 7.86 3.18
CA TYR A 543 6.22 7.35 4.07
C TYR A 543 5.45 6.13 3.50
N PRO A 544 5.19 5.08 4.32
CA PRO A 544 5.81 4.84 5.62
C PRO A 544 7.30 4.54 5.48
N HIS A 545 7.74 3.99 4.34
CA HIS A 545 9.15 3.72 4.05
C HIS A 545 9.45 4.06 2.60
N PHE A 546 10.74 4.28 2.33
CA PHE A 546 11.21 4.48 0.95
C PHE A 546 10.95 3.25 0.07
N ASN A 547 11.19 2.06 0.61
CA ASN A 547 11.00 0.79 -0.10
C ASN A 547 10.15 -0.19 0.72
N PRO A 548 9.37 -1.05 0.06
CA PRO A 548 9.10 -1.07 -1.38
C PRO A 548 8.12 0.06 -1.79
N PRO A 549 8.26 0.68 -2.99
CA PRO A 549 7.47 1.84 -3.40
C PRO A 549 5.95 1.63 -3.37
N ARG A 550 5.47 0.40 -3.65
CA ARG A 550 4.05 0.04 -3.63
C ARG A 550 3.36 0.20 -2.27
N LEU A 551 4.13 0.24 -1.18
CA LEU A 551 3.58 0.41 0.16
C LEU A 551 3.50 1.88 0.57
N ARG A 552 4.03 2.79 -0.26
CA ARG A 552 3.90 4.22 -0.04
C ARG A 552 2.43 4.61 -0.09
N ARG A 553 2.05 5.49 0.83
CA ARG A 553 0.69 6.01 0.98
C ARG A 553 0.75 7.47 1.38
N GLY A 554 -0.37 8.16 1.35
CA GLY A 554 -0.51 9.51 1.89
C GLY A 554 -1.00 9.52 3.34
N PHE A 555 -1.04 10.74 3.90
CA PHE A 555 -1.59 11.05 5.21
C PHE A 555 -1.92 12.55 5.29
N SER A 556 -2.70 12.95 6.30
CA SER A 556 -2.95 14.35 6.63
C SER A 556 -2.32 14.68 7.97
N TYR A 557 -1.63 15.82 8.05
CA TYR A 557 -1.00 16.27 9.29
C TYR A 557 -1.05 17.79 9.42
N MET A 558 -1.54 18.28 10.57
CA MET A 558 -1.75 19.71 10.84
C MET A 558 -2.49 20.45 9.72
N GLY A 559 -3.40 19.78 9.00
CA GLY A 559 -4.17 20.32 7.87
C GLY A 559 -3.36 20.53 6.60
N VAL A 560 -2.25 19.79 6.42
CA VAL A 560 -1.52 19.64 5.16
C VAL A 560 -1.72 18.20 4.68
N GLN A 561 -2.20 18.02 3.45
CA GLN A 561 -2.29 16.71 2.80
C GLN A 561 -0.93 16.32 2.25
N VAL A 562 -0.42 15.18 2.68
CA VAL A 562 0.79 14.57 2.15
C VAL A 562 0.40 13.47 1.17
N LEU A 563 0.89 13.56 -0.06
CA LEU A 563 0.68 12.56 -1.10
C LEU A 563 1.94 11.70 -1.30
N PRO A 564 1.80 10.40 -1.65
CA PRO A 564 2.94 9.56 -1.95
C PRO A 564 3.60 10.01 -3.26
N ARG A 565 4.92 10.14 -3.23
CA ARG A 565 5.75 10.52 -4.39
C ARG A 565 6.42 9.31 -5.01
N GLN A 566 6.45 9.27 -6.33
CA GLN A 566 7.03 8.21 -7.13
C GLN A 566 8.44 8.59 -7.57
N VAL A 567 9.29 7.57 -7.70
CA VAL A 567 10.63 7.71 -8.25
C VAL A 567 10.62 7.25 -9.70
N CYS A 568 11.45 7.85 -10.52
CA CYS A 568 11.68 7.44 -11.92
C CYS A 568 13.05 6.78 -12.11
N SER A 569 13.72 6.43 -11.00
CA SER A 569 14.99 5.70 -10.91
C SER A 569 16.17 6.30 -11.71
N VAL A 570 16.01 7.54 -12.20
CA VAL A 570 17.11 8.48 -12.46
C VAL A 570 17.37 9.21 -11.14
N TYR A 571 18.45 8.82 -10.46
CA TYR A 571 18.74 9.19 -9.07
C TYR A 571 18.90 10.71 -8.86
N THR A 572 18.93 11.12 -7.60
CA THR A 572 19.00 12.54 -7.18
C THR A 572 20.34 13.20 -7.52
N GLY A 573 21.43 12.43 -7.60
CA GLY A 573 22.74 12.93 -8.00
C GLY A 573 22.85 13.17 -9.50
N THR A 574 23.71 14.11 -9.89
CA THR A 574 24.09 14.31 -11.30
C THR A 574 24.68 13.02 -11.86
N THR A 575 23.87 12.29 -12.60
CA THR A 575 24.27 11.01 -13.19
C THR A 575 24.38 11.19 -14.69
N ARG A 576 25.60 10.99 -15.18
CA ARG A 576 25.88 10.93 -16.62
C ARG A 576 25.64 9.52 -17.12
N PHE A 577 25.33 9.37 -18.40
CA PHE A 577 25.16 8.08 -19.07
C PHE A 577 26.35 7.16 -18.82
N ASP A 578 27.59 7.66 -18.95
CA ASP A 578 28.83 6.90 -18.73
C ASP A 578 28.93 6.30 -17.31
N ASN A 579 28.31 6.95 -16.33
CA ASN A 579 28.39 6.58 -14.92
C ASN A 579 27.09 5.96 -14.39
N TYR A 580 26.07 5.78 -15.25
CA TYR A 580 24.79 5.24 -14.82
C TYR A 580 24.91 3.72 -14.59
N GLN A 581 24.66 3.28 -13.37
CA GLN A 581 24.82 1.87 -12.98
C GLN A 581 23.86 0.97 -13.74
N GLY A 582 24.38 0.14 -14.65
CA GLY A 582 23.59 -0.72 -15.56
C GLY A 582 23.41 -0.14 -16.98
N GLY A 583 23.91 1.07 -17.23
CA GLY A 583 23.95 1.72 -18.55
C GLY A 583 22.58 1.93 -19.21
N VAL A 584 22.59 2.11 -20.53
CA VAL A 584 21.38 2.33 -21.36
C VAL A 584 20.38 1.18 -21.23
N LYS A 585 20.84 -0.07 -21.10
CA LYS A 585 19.98 -1.24 -20.95
C LYS A 585 19.09 -1.16 -19.70
N ARG A 586 19.62 -0.62 -18.59
CA ARG A 586 18.79 -0.38 -17.39
C ARG A 586 17.77 0.73 -17.64
N LEU A 587 18.18 1.83 -18.27
CA LEU A 587 17.28 2.95 -18.60
C LEU A 587 16.11 2.50 -19.48
N ASP A 588 16.38 1.75 -20.54
CA ASP A 588 15.37 1.13 -21.41
C ASP A 588 14.50 0.13 -20.63
N GLY A 589 15.14 -0.73 -19.84
CA GLY A 589 14.45 -1.72 -19.02
C GLY A 589 13.45 -1.11 -18.04
N MET A 590 13.70 0.09 -17.52
CA MET A 590 12.74 0.76 -16.63
C MET A 590 11.46 1.20 -17.36
N ALA A 591 11.59 1.64 -18.62
CA ALA A 591 10.49 2.13 -19.44
C ALA A 591 9.69 0.99 -20.09
N PHE A 592 10.35 -0.05 -20.58
CA PHE A 592 9.73 -1.14 -21.34
C PHE A 592 9.34 -2.31 -20.44
N GLY A 593 8.12 -2.30 -19.92
CA GLY A 593 7.62 -3.36 -19.04
C GLY A 593 8.31 -3.40 -17.67
N GLY A 594 9.03 -2.32 -17.29
CA GLY A 594 9.78 -2.18 -16.04
C GLY A 594 9.11 -1.33 -14.97
N ASP A 595 9.91 -0.78 -14.06
CA ASP A 595 9.44 -0.07 -12.85
C ASP A 595 8.67 1.21 -13.16
N LEU A 596 9.11 1.99 -14.15
CA LEU A 596 8.37 3.18 -14.56
C LEU A 596 7.03 2.78 -15.20
N PHE A 597 7.03 1.75 -16.04
CA PHE A 597 5.80 1.21 -16.62
C PHE A 597 4.83 0.69 -15.56
N ASP A 598 5.27 -0.12 -14.60
CA ASP A 598 4.39 -0.62 -13.53
C ASP A 598 3.82 0.52 -12.68
N THR A 599 4.61 1.59 -12.48
CA THR A 599 4.11 2.79 -11.80
C THR A 599 2.90 3.36 -12.54
N PHE A 600 2.97 3.51 -13.86
CA PHE A 600 1.83 3.92 -14.67
C PHE A 600 0.72 2.87 -14.72
N LEU A 601 1.04 1.58 -14.74
CA LEU A 601 0.03 0.53 -14.81
C LEU A 601 -0.86 0.54 -13.56
N PHE A 602 -0.25 0.68 -12.38
CA PHE A 602 -0.92 0.47 -11.09
C PHE A 602 -1.31 1.76 -10.33
N ASN A 603 -0.76 2.93 -10.69
CA ASN A 603 -1.10 4.19 -10.01
C ASN A 603 -1.95 5.12 -10.91
N PRO A 604 -3.24 5.32 -10.60
CA PRO A 604 -4.08 6.27 -11.33
C PRO A 604 -3.59 7.72 -11.25
N VAL A 605 -2.88 8.08 -10.17
CA VAL A 605 -2.28 9.40 -9.97
C VAL A 605 -0.83 9.20 -9.55
N SER A 606 0.10 9.74 -10.33
CA SER A 606 1.55 9.63 -10.10
C SER A 606 2.19 11.01 -10.02
N LEU A 607 2.76 11.33 -8.86
CA LEU A 607 3.57 12.53 -8.64
C LEU A 607 5.03 12.11 -8.64
N PHE A 608 5.76 12.41 -9.72
CA PHE A 608 7.14 12.00 -9.88
C PHE A 608 8.11 13.02 -9.30
N MET A 609 9.05 12.51 -8.51
CA MET A 609 10.25 13.21 -8.09
C MET A 609 11.32 13.11 -9.17
N THR A 610 11.74 14.26 -9.67
CA THR A 610 12.96 14.44 -10.47
C THR A 610 13.76 15.61 -9.89
N HIS A 611 15.01 15.75 -10.30
CA HIS A 611 15.93 16.78 -9.81
C HIS A 611 16.49 17.58 -10.98
N PHE A 612 16.96 18.78 -10.68
CA PHE A 612 17.59 19.70 -11.63
C PHE A 612 18.63 19.01 -12.53
N GLY A 613 19.51 18.19 -11.93
CA GLY A 613 20.53 17.45 -12.65
C GLY A 613 20.00 16.40 -13.64
N ASN A 614 18.74 15.96 -13.54
CA ASN A 614 18.16 14.99 -14.47
C ASN A 614 17.76 15.60 -15.82
N TYR A 615 17.77 16.93 -15.93
CA TYR A 615 17.45 17.69 -17.14
C TYR A 615 18.61 18.57 -17.62
N ALA A 616 19.68 18.66 -16.82
CA ALA A 616 20.98 19.19 -17.24
C ALA A 616 21.84 18.08 -17.87
N GLN A 617 22.96 18.47 -18.48
CA GLN A 617 23.96 17.54 -19.03
C GLN A 617 23.35 16.51 -19.99
N ASP A 618 23.25 15.24 -19.55
CA ASP A 618 22.85 14.06 -20.34
C ASP A 618 21.32 13.84 -20.36
N ARG A 619 20.57 14.66 -19.62
CA ARG A 619 19.09 14.76 -19.65
C ARG A 619 18.38 13.40 -19.61
N LEU A 620 18.75 12.57 -18.63
CA LEU A 620 18.24 11.20 -18.47
C LEU A 620 16.73 11.13 -18.21
N ALA A 621 16.13 12.11 -17.54
CA ALA A 621 14.70 12.09 -17.25
C ALA A 621 13.85 12.14 -18.54
N PRO A 622 14.03 13.13 -19.45
CA PRO A 622 13.36 13.15 -20.74
C PRO A 622 13.47 11.83 -21.51
N TYR A 623 14.66 11.23 -21.53
CA TYR A 623 14.91 9.95 -22.21
C TYR A 623 13.99 8.83 -21.70
N VAL A 624 13.97 8.58 -20.39
CA VAL A 624 13.21 7.45 -19.82
C VAL A 624 11.69 7.70 -19.87
N PHE A 625 11.22 8.92 -19.64
CA PHE A 625 9.79 9.24 -19.69
C PHE A 625 9.22 9.15 -21.11
N GLU A 626 9.89 9.68 -22.12
CA GLU A 626 9.40 9.63 -23.51
C GLU A 626 9.33 8.18 -24.02
N ARG A 627 10.28 7.33 -23.60
CA ARG A 627 10.26 5.89 -23.84
C ARG A 627 9.07 5.21 -23.19
N ALA A 628 8.79 5.52 -21.92
CA ALA A 628 7.64 4.97 -21.21
C ALA A 628 6.32 5.41 -21.86
N PHE A 629 6.18 6.69 -22.24
CA PHE A 629 4.98 7.16 -22.95
C PHE A 629 4.78 6.46 -24.29
N THR A 630 5.86 6.23 -25.02
CA THR A 630 5.83 5.49 -26.29
C THR A 630 5.36 4.05 -26.07
N PHE A 631 5.95 3.37 -25.09
CA PHE A 631 5.57 2.00 -24.74
C PHE A 631 4.11 1.89 -24.29
N ILE A 632 3.66 2.79 -23.41
CA ILE A 632 2.27 2.86 -22.94
C ILE A 632 1.31 3.03 -24.11
N ARG A 633 1.58 3.99 -25.02
CA ARG A 633 0.71 4.22 -26.19
C ARG A 633 0.69 3.03 -27.15
N GLY A 634 1.83 2.37 -27.34
CA GLY A 634 1.97 1.23 -28.23
C GLY A 634 1.27 -0.03 -27.72
N TRP A 635 1.54 -0.42 -26.48
CA TRP A 635 1.13 -1.71 -25.93
C TRP A 635 -0.13 -1.69 -25.06
N THR A 636 -0.63 -0.50 -24.70
CA THR A 636 -1.77 -0.38 -23.80
C THR A 636 -2.82 0.60 -24.30
N ASN A 637 -4.03 0.49 -23.77
CA ASN A 637 -5.13 1.44 -23.91
C ASN A 637 -5.12 2.52 -22.82
N LEU A 638 -4.04 2.63 -22.03
CA LEU A 638 -3.93 3.67 -21.01
C LEU A 638 -3.77 5.05 -21.64
N GLU A 639 -4.43 6.04 -21.06
CA GLU A 639 -4.31 7.44 -21.44
C GLU A 639 -3.60 8.23 -20.34
N VAL A 640 -2.41 8.75 -20.65
CA VAL A 640 -1.68 9.63 -19.75
C VAL A 640 -2.22 11.05 -19.87
N ARG A 641 -2.65 11.64 -18.76
CA ARG A 641 -3.22 12.99 -18.68
C ARG A 641 -2.52 13.82 -17.63
N TRP A 642 -2.53 15.13 -17.80
CA TRP A 642 -2.08 16.07 -16.79
C TRP A 642 -3.28 16.78 -16.16
N ALA A 643 -3.17 17.16 -14.89
CA ALA A 643 -4.14 18.02 -14.23
C ALA A 643 -3.48 18.93 -13.18
N PRO A 644 -4.12 20.07 -12.84
CA PRO A 644 -3.67 20.91 -11.73
C PRO A 644 -3.68 20.15 -10.40
N LEU A 645 -2.76 20.49 -9.50
CA LEU A 645 -2.52 19.77 -8.24
C LEU A 645 -3.79 19.59 -7.39
N ALA A 646 -4.65 20.61 -7.29
CA ALA A 646 -5.92 20.52 -6.56
C ALA A 646 -6.83 19.38 -7.08
N ARG A 647 -6.85 19.15 -8.40
CA ARG A 647 -7.60 18.02 -8.99
C ARG A 647 -6.89 16.69 -8.73
N LEU A 648 -5.56 16.66 -8.80
CA LEU A 648 -4.78 15.46 -8.51
C LEU A 648 -4.99 14.97 -7.07
N VAL A 649 -5.03 15.88 -6.10
CA VAL A 649 -5.36 15.56 -4.69
C VAL A 649 -6.75 14.92 -4.62
N LYS A 650 -7.76 15.51 -5.26
CA LYS A 650 -9.13 14.95 -5.27
C LYS A 650 -9.16 13.55 -5.88
N TYR A 651 -8.52 13.35 -7.02
CA TYR A 651 -8.47 12.04 -7.67
C TYR A 651 -7.72 11.02 -6.82
N HIS A 652 -6.59 11.40 -6.23
CA HIS A 652 -5.83 10.54 -5.34
C HIS A 652 -6.66 10.09 -4.13
N LEU A 653 -7.36 11.03 -3.48
CA LEU A 653 -8.20 10.72 -2.31
C LEU A 653 -9.45 9.91 -2.66
N ALA A 654 -10.00 10.06 -3.87
CA ALA A 654 -11.09 9.20 -4.35
C ALA A 654 -10.65 7.74 -4.46
N PHE A 655 -9.39 7.53 -4.84
CA PHE A 655 -8.77 6.22 -4.84
C PHE A 655 -8.23 5.79 -3.47
N ASN A 656 -8.00 6.69 -2.52
CA ASN A 656 -7.40 6.38 -1.23
C ASN A 656 -8.18 7.05 -0.08
N PRO A 657 -9.44 6.63 0.18
CA PRO A 657 -10.33 7.34 1.09
C PRO A 657 -9.86 7.34 2.55
N LEU A 658 -9.09 6.33 2.97
CA LEU A 658 -8.50 6.27 4.32
C LEU A 658 -7.43 7.34 4.59
N GLU A 659 -6.97 8.03 3.54
CA GLU A 659 -6.02 9.14 3.62
C GLU A 659 -6.72 10.51 3.63
N ASN A 660 -8.06 10.52 3.49
CA ASN A 660 -8.85 11.74 3.46
C ASN A 660 -8.82 12.43 4.84
N PRO A 661 -8.52 13.74 4.93
CA PRO A 661 -8.47 14.47 6.20
C PRO A 661 -9.73 14.37 7.08
N ALA A 662 -10.89 14.07 6.49
CA ALA A 662 -12.14 13.86 7.24
C ALA A 662 -12.17 12.54 8.04
N THR A 663 -11.21 11.63 7.81
CA THR A 663 -11.13 10.32 8.46
C THR A 663 -10.10 10.34 9.60
N GLU A 664 -10.40 9.68 10.73
CA GLU A 664 -9.47 9.57 11.86
C GLU A 664 -8.21 8.75 11.55
N THR A 665 -8.27 7.91 10.51
CA THR A 665 -7.16 7.09 9.99
C THR A 665 -6.19 7.85 9.10
N SER A 666 -6.47 9.11 8.80
CA SER A 666 -5.66 9.93 7.90
C SER A 666 -4.34 10.39 8.52
N LEU A 667 -4.20 10.36 9.85
CA LEU A 667 -2.95 10.71 10.53
C LEU A 667 -1.79 9.77 10.14
N PRO A 668 -0.54 10.26 10.16
CA PRO A 668 0.62 9.41 9.86
C PRO A 668 0.72 8.30 10.90
N ILE A 669 0.88 7.06 10.46
CA ILE A 669 1.22 5.94 11.34
C ILE A 669 2.71 6.07 11.65
N HIS A 670 3.02 6.43 12.89
CA HIS A 670 4.39 6.52 13.37
C HIS A 670 4.98 5.11 13.52
N GLY A 671 5.92 4.76 12.64
CA GLY A 671 6.73 3.56 12.76
C GLY A 671 7.87 3.74 13.78
N ASP A 672 8.52 2.64 14.18
CA ASP A 672 9.78 2.69 14.92
C ASP A 672 10.88 3.39 14.10
N PRO A 673 11.30 4.62 14.45
CA PRO A 673 12.30 5.35 13.68
C PRO A 673 13.67 4.65 13.67
N CYS A 674 13.94 3.79 14.65
CA CYS A 674 15.23 3.10 14.77
C CYS A 674 15.36 1.91 13.81
N SER A 675 14.24 1.43 13.26
CA SER A 675 14.18 0.33 12.30
C SER A 675 14.57 0.74 10.86
N ASP A 676 14.55 2.03 10.55
CA ASP A 676 14.86 2.58 9.23
C ASP A 676 16.01 3.61 9.33
N PRO A 677 17.17 3.38 8.68
CA PRO A 677 18.31 4.30 8.75
C PRO A 677 17.98 5.75 8.36
N ARG A 678 17.04 5.96 7.42
CA ARG A 678 16.62 7.31 7.01
C ARG A 678 15.77 7.98 8.08
N HIS A 679 14.84 7.25 8.69
CA HIS A 679 14.03 7.79 9.77
C HIS A 679 14.88 8.07 11.00
N ARG A 680 15.81 7.16 11.33
CA ARG A 680 16.78 7.34 12.42
C ARG A 680 17.65 8.58 12.25
N ALA A 681 18.01 8.95 11.02
CA ALA A 681 18.80 10.15 10.75
C ALA A 681 18.01 11.45 10.96
N ILE A 682 16.69 11.43 10.75
CA ILE A 682 15.79 12.57 10.98
C ILE A 682 15.38 12.65 12.45
N TRP A 683 15.24 11.48 13.09
CA TRP A 683 14.93 11.33 14.50
C TRP A 683 16.12 11.76 15.38
N PRO A 684 15.91 12.25 16.61
CA PRO A 684 17.00 12.45 17.58
C PRO A 684 17.85 11.17 17.71
N PRO A 685 19.14 11.17 17.27
CA PRO A 685 19.94 9.96 17.15
C PRO A 685 20.16 9.24 18.48
N ALA A 686 20.18 10.02 19.57
CA ALA A 686 20.28 9.57 20.96
C ALA A 686 18.96 9.01 21.52
N ALA A 687 18.03 8.54 20.69
CA ALA A 687 16.88 7.75 21.15
C ALA A 687 16.91 6.31 20.60
N CYS A 688 17.88 5.99 19.74
CA CYS A 688 18.02 4.70 19.07
C CYS A 688 19.24 3.90 19.54
N THR A 689 19.91 4.31 20.62
CA THR A 689 20.93 3.47 21.28
C THR A 689 20.32 2.77 22.49
N PRO A 690 20.79 1.57 22.87
CA PRO A 690 20.25 0.86 24.04
C PRO A 690 20.24 1.70 25.32
N GLU A 691 21.28 2.51 25.52
CA GLU A 691 21.49 3.37 26.70
C GLU A 691 20.57 4.60 26.71
N SER A 692 19.94 4.90 25.58
CA SER A 692 19.16 6.12 25.35
C SER A 692 17.76 5.86 24.79
N HIS A 693 17.39 4.58 24.64
CA HIS A 693 16.09 4.14 24.16
C HIS A 693 15.03 4.36 25.23
N ARG A 694 14.21 5.41 25.04
CA ARG A 694 13.23 5.90 26.03
C ARG A 694 11.81 5.39 25.80
N LEU A 695 11.56 4.67 24.71
CA LEU A 695 10.21 4.18 24.41
C LEU A 695 9.86 2.99 25.34
N PRO A 696 8.59 2.86 25.76
CA PRO A 696 8.19 1.80 26.66
C PRO A 696 8.21 0.45 25.95
N SER A 697 8.75 -0.56 26.63
CA SER A 697 8.73 -1.96 26.20
C SER A 697 7.60 -2.76 26.85
N ALA A 698 6.84 -2.15 27.76
CA ALA A 698 5.64 -2.75 28.34
C ALA A 698 4.49 -1.74 28.47
N ILE A 699 3.25 -2.16 28.19
CA ILE A 699 2.08 -1.28 28.21
C ILE A 699 0.89 -1.97 28.87
N ILE A 700 0.32 -1.34 29.89
CA ILE A 700 -0.96 -1.73 30.48
C ILE A 700 -2.08 -1.04 29.69
N VAL A 701 -2.78 -1.80 28.85
CA VAL A 701 -3.73 -1.25 27.87
C VAL A 701 -5.15 -1.08 28.42
N GLY A 702 -5.42 -1.60 29.62
CA GLY A 702 -6.74 -1.58 30.26
C GLY A 702 -7.39 -2.97 30.29
N PRO A 703 -8.72 -3.07 30.15
CA PRO A 703 -9.71 -1.99 30.01
C PRO A 703 -9.83 -1.07 31.24
N GLN A 704 -10.66 -0.04 31.13
CA GLN A 704 -11.01 0.80 32.28
C GLN A 704 -11.79 0.01 33.33
N LYS A 705 -11.60 0.39 34.60
CA LYS A 705 -12.32 -0.15 35.78
C LYS A 705 -11.93 -1.57 36.23
N THR A 706 -10.75 -2.02 35.85
CA THR A 706 -10.23 -3.36 36.20
C THR A 706 -9.06 -3.34 37.18
N GLY A 707 -8.66 -2.18 37.71
CA GLY A 707 -7.54 -2.07 38.67
C GLY A 707 -6.23 -1.59 38.05
N SER A 708 -6.23 -1.09 36.82
CA SER A 708 -5.02 -0.64 36.11
C SER A 708 -4.18 0.42 36.84
N THR A 709 -4.78 1.31 37.63
CA THR A 709 -4.01 2.25 38.47
C THR A 709 -3.30 1.55 39.63
N ALA A 710 -3.89 0.52 40.22
CA ALA A 710 -3.25 -0.26 41.28
C ALA A 710 -2.05 -1.02 40.72
N LEU A 711 -2.24 -1.67 39.56
CA LEU A 711 -1.15 -2.36 38.90
C LEU A 711 0.00 -1.42 38.51
N LEU A 712 -0.32 -0.25 37.93
CA LEU A 712 0.67 0.80 37.64
C LEU A 712 1.48 1.18 38.91
N ALA A 713 0.80 1.40 40.04
CA ALA A 713 1.44 1.77 41.28
C ALA A 713 2.37 0.67 41.82
N PHE A 714 1.92 -0.59 41.81
CA PHE A 714 2.72 -1.72 42.28
C PHE A 714 3.93 -2.00 41.37
N MET A 715 3.75 -1.91 40.06
CA MET A 715 4.88 -2.00 39.11
C MET A 715 5.88 -0.85 39.31
N ALA A 716 5.40 0.38 39.56
CA ALA A 716 6.26 1.53 39.78
C ALA A 716 7.11 1.45 41.07
N MET A 717 6.77 0.56 42.00
CA MET A 717 7.60 0.26 43.18
C MET A 717 8.89 -0.49 42.82
N HIS A 718 8.93 -1.18 41.67
CA HIS A 718 10.08 -1.98 41.28
C HIS A 718 11.29 -1.12 40.86
N PRO A 719 12.53 -1.43 41.29
CA PRO A 719 13.71 -0.65 40.93
C PRO A 719 13.98 -0.61 39.41
N ASN A 720 13.81 -1.74 38.73
CA ASN A 720 14.01 -1.89 37.27
C ASN A 720 12.82 -1.49 36.40
N LEU A 721 11.65 -1.18 36.95
CA LEU A 721 10.50 -0.71 36.17
C LEU A 721 10.38 0.82 36.27
N ALA A 722 10.27 1.49 35.13
CA ALA A 722 10.21 2.95 35.06
C ALA A 722 8.89 3.39 34.39
N PRO A 723 7.92 3.93 35.15
CA PRO A 723 6.67 4.41 34.57
C PRO A 723 6.91 5.67 33.73
N ASN A 724 5.88 6.12 32.99
CA ASN A 724 5.87 7.47 32.45
C ASN A 724 5.85 8.53 33.57
N ARG A 725 6.24 9.75 33.22
CA ARG A 725 6.06 10.93 34.06
C ARG A 725 4.57 11.14 34.33
N PHE A 726 4.25 11.37 35.60
CA PHE A 726 2.92 11.74 36.04
C PHE A 726 2.74 13.26 36.00
N LEU A 727 1.58 13.71 35.50
CA LEU A 727 1.21 15.11 35.37
C LEU A 727 0.43 15.58 36.60
N THR A 728 0.44 16.90 36.85
CA THR A 728 -0.29 17.50 37.97
C THR A 728 -1.79 17.68 37.71
N ARG A 729 -2.25 17.51 36.46
CA ARG A 729 -3.65 17.65 36.05
C ARG A 729 -4.19 16.33 35.47
N PRO A 730 -5.48 16.01 35.66
CA PRO A 730 -6.11 14.83 35.07
C PRO A 730 -6.02 14.81 33.53
N PRO A 731 -5.87 13.62 32.89
CA PRO A 731 -5.57 12.33 33.51
C PRO A 731 -4.11 12.30 33.99
N PHE A 732 -3.89 12.26 35.30
CA PHE A 732 -2.57 12.53 35.90
C PHE A 732 -1.56 11.40 35.64
N GLU A 733 -2.05 10.18 35.38
CA GLU A 733 -1.19 9.02 35.17
C GLU A 733 -1.17 8.47 33.72
N GLU A 734 -2.09 8.87 32.85
CA GLU A 734 -2.23 8.29 31.49
C GLU A 734 -1.78 9.27 30.41
N ILE A 735 -0.97 8.79 29.45
CA ILE A 735 -0.55 9.59 28.30
C ILE A 735 -1.67 9.62 27.23
N GLN A 736 -2.33 8.48 27.01
CA GLN A 736 -3.38 8.29 26.00
C GLN A 736 -2.93 8.57 24.56
N PHE A 737 -1.62 8.45 24.28
CA PHE A 737 -1.00 8.78 23.00
C PHE A 737 -1.63 8.04 21.81
N PHE A 738 -1.81 6.71 21.91
CA PHE A 738 -2.29 5.92 20.77
C PHE A 738 -3.81 6.02 20.53
N SER A 739 -4.60 6.26 21.58
CA SER A 739 -6.07 6.37 21.48
C SER A 739 -6.59 7.77 21.20
N ASN A 740 -5.84 8.82 21.55
CA ASN A 740 -6.28 10.21 21.37
C ASN A 740 -5.54 10.85 20.18
N SER A 741 -6.25 11.08 19.08
CA SER A 741 -5.67 11.66 17.86
C SER A 741 -5.04 13.04 18.07
N THR A 742 -5.58 13.89 18.95
CA THR A 742 -4.97 15.19 19.29
C THR A 742 -3.62 15.03 19.98
N ILE A 743 -3.50 14.07 20.91
CA ILE A 743 -2.22 13.78 21.56
C ILE A 743 -1.25 13.09 20.59
N TYR A 744 -1.75 12.15 19.78
CA TYR A 744 -0.97 11.43 18.76
C TYR A 744 -0.29 12.39 17.77
N THR A 745 -0.98 13.45 17.34
CA THR A 745 -0.40 14.47 16.44
C THR A 745 0.81 15.21 17.00
N LYS A 746 1.14 15.09 18.29
CA LYS A 746 2.37 15.66 18.83
C LYS A 746 3.63 14.89 18.41
N GLY A 747 3.46 13.68 17.86
CA GLY A 747 4.54 12.86 17.32
C GLY A 747 5.31 12.05 18.37
N VAL A 748 6.24 11.23 17.88
CA VAL A 748 6.99 10.25 18.69
C VAL A 748 7.90 10.91 19.75
N ALA A 749 8.30 12.17 19.55
CA ALA A 749 9.31 12.86 20.36
C ALA A 749 8.67 13.29 21.66
N PHE A 750 7.48 13.90 21.52
CA PHE A 750 6.58 14.14 22.63
C PHE A 750 6.31 12.87 23.44
N TYR A 751 6.07 11.73 22.79
CA TYR A 751 5.82 10.47 23.50
C TYR A 751 7.06 9.96 24.25
N ALA A 752 8.24 9.96 23.61
CA ALA A 752 9.50 9.55 24.23
C ALA A 752 9.92 10.45 25.41
N GLU A 753 9.62 11.76 25.35
CA GLU A 753 9.87 12.71 26.44
C GLU A 753 9.10 12.36 27.72
N GLN A 754 7.99 11.63 27.62
CA GLN A 754 7.22 11.21 28.80
C GLN A 754 7.99 10.21 29.69
N PHE A 755 9.10 9.65 29.22
CA PHE A 755 9.91 8.67 29.95
C PHE A 755 11.25 9.23 30.45
N ASN A 756 11.50 10.54 30.28
CA ASN A 756 12.72 11.19 30.76
C ASN A 756 12.63 11.51 32.28
N LEU A 757 13.05 10.56 33.12
CA LEU A 757 12.94 10.66 34.59
C LEU A 757 14.23 11.09 35.32
N GLY A 758 15.29 11.52 34.62
CA GLY A 758 16.52 12.06 35.22
C GLY A 758 17.72 11.08 35.29
N SER A 759 18.91 11.66 35.53
CA SER A 759 20.27 11.09 35.43
C SER A 759 20.64 10.07 36.53
N GLY A 760 20.17 8.83 36.41
CA GLY A 760 20.80 7.66 37.03
C GLY A 760 21.21 6.66 35.94
N ASN A 761 22.17 5.75 36.22
CA ASN A 761 22.59 4.69 35.30
C ASN A 761 21.37 4.06 34.61
N GLN A 762 21.22 4.32 33.30
CA GLN A 762 20.03 3.97 32.51
C GLN A 762 20.07 2.52 32.01
N GLY A 763 21.22 1.85 32.08
CA GLY A 763 21.33 0.43 31.75
C GLY A 763 20.42 -0.38 32.67
N ASP A 764 19.54 -1.19 32.07
CA ASP A 764 18.64 -2.18 32.70
C ASP A 764 17.30 -1.71 33.27
N ARG A 765 16.74 -0.59 32.79
CA ARG A 765 15.35 -0.20 33.11
C ARG A 765 14.36 -0.53 31.99
N ILE A 766 13.27 -1.19 32.37
CA ILE A 766 12.10 -1.42 31.51
C ILE A 766 11.15 -0.23 31.67
N HIS A 767 11.05 0.58 30.62
CA HIS A 767 10.06 1.66 30.55
C HIS A 767 8.66 1.09 30.29
N PHE A 768 7.66 1.62 30.99
CA PHE A 768 6.28 1.19 30.81
C PHE A 768 5.27 2.33 30.99
N GLU A 769 4.10 2.21 30.37
CA GLU A 769 2.98 3.14 30.61
C GLU A 769 1.67 2.39 30.90
N LYS A 770 0.67 3.15 31.39
CA LYS A 770 -0.71 2.70 31.50
C LYS A 770 -1.64 3.69 30.84
N SER A 771 -2.44 3.21 29.89
CA SER A 771 -3.51 3.98 29.25
C SER A 771 -4.70 3.07 29.00
N ALA A 772 -5.67 3.07 29.92
CA ALA A 772 -6.77 2.09 29.90
C ALA A 772 -7.76 2.28 28.73
N THR A 773 -7.64 3.40 28.03
CA THR A 773 -8.39 3.71 26.80
C THR A 773 -7.87 2.96 25.58
N TYR A 774 -6.66 2.40 25.61
CA TYR A 774 -6.09 1.68 24.48
C TYR A 774 -6.88 0.41 24.16
N TYR A 775 -7.29 -0.34 25.18
CA TYR A 775 -7.98 -1.62 24.99
C TYR A 775 -9.22 -1.53 24.09
N ASP A 776 -10.04 -0.47 24.28
CA ASP A 776 -11.29 -0.24 23.53
C ASP A 776 -11.06 0.54 22.21
N SER A 777 -9.87 1.12 22.01
CA SER A 777 -9.59 1.94 20.83
C SER A 777 -9.30 1.06 19.60
N LEU A 778 -10.02 1.29 18.51
CA LEU A 778 -9.76 0.60 17.23
C LEU A 778 -8.45 1.05 16.56
N LEU A 779 -7.96 2.25 16.89
CA LEU A 779 -6.74 2.81 16.31
C LEU A 779 -5.47 2.45 17.11
N ALA A 780 -5.61 2.23 18.42
CA ALA A 780 -4.45 2.05 19.30
C ALA A 780 -3.61 0.81 18.95
N PRO A 781 -4.17 -0.40 18.71
CA PRO A 781 -3.37 -1.58 18.39
C PRO A 781 -2.48 -1.37 17.17
N LYS A 782 -3.05 -0.81 16.09
CA LYS A 782 -2.33 -0.51 14.85
C LYS A 782 -1.22 0.53 15.05
N ARG A 783 -1.53 1.65 15.72
CA ARG A 783 -0.55 2.72 15.97
C ARG A 783 0.57 2.26 16.90
N MET A 784 0.23 1.47 17.91
CA MET A 784 1.16 0.93 18.89
C MET A 784 2.07 -0.12 18.25
N ALA A 785 1.54 -1.05 17.45
CA ALA A 785 2.35 -2.06 16.78
C ALA A 785 3.32 -1.47 15.74
N ALA A 786 2.95 -0.36 15.11
CA ALA A 786 3.86 0.34 14.20
C ALA A 786 5.06 0.95 14.93
N LEU A 787 4.85 1.58 16.09
CA LEU A 787 5.90 2.25 16.85
C LEU A 787 6.66 1.31 17.79
N LEU A 788 5.96 0.35 18.39
CA LEU A 788 6.42 -0.53 19.48
C LEU A 788 6.10 -2.01 19.16
N PRO A 789 6.62 -2.56 18.04
CA PRO A 789 6.29 -3.92 17.62
C PRO A 789 6.70 -4.99 18.66
N GLY A 790 7.77 -4.74 19.41
CA GLY A 790 8.28 -5.64 20.45
C GLY A 790 7.65 -5.46 21.84
N ALA A 791 6.70 -4.53 22.03
CA ALA A 791 6.16 -4.26 23.36
C ALA A 791 5.38 -5.45 23.94
N LYS A 792 5.53 -5.65 25.25
CA LYS A 792 4.75 -6.58 26.08
C LYS A 792 3.45 -5.90 26.52
N ILE A 793 2.32 -6.53 26.25
CA ILE A 793 0.98 -6.00 26.51
C ILE A 793 0.40 -6.66 27.75
N ILE A 794 -0.11 -5.84 28.66
CA ILE A 794 -0.78 -6.31 29.88
C ILE A 794 -2.25 -5.91 29.80
N VAL A 795 -3.13 -6.92 29.81
CA VAL A 795 -4.59 -6.75 29.80
C VAL A 795 -5.14 -7.25 31.14
N ILE A 796 -5.95 -6.42 31.81
CA ILE A 796 -6.56 -6.79 33.08
C ILE A 796 -8.05 -7.04 32.89
N LEU A 797 -8.48 -8.28 33.05
CA LEU A 797 -9.86 -8.73 32.90
C LEU A 797 -10.55 -8.79 34.27
N ARG A 798 -11.78 -8.28 34.35
CA ARG A 798 -12.63 -8.35 35.55
C ARG A 798 -13.92 -9.04 35.16
N GLU A 799 -14.68 -9.57 36.11
CA GLU A 799 -16.04 -10.05 35.79
C GLU A 799 -16.83 -8.93 35.04
N PRO A 800 -17.37 -9.21 33.84
CA PRO A 800 -17.96 -8.20 32.94
C PRO A 800 -19.04 -7.31 33.58
N VAL A 801 -19.95 -7.89 34.38
CA VAL A 801 -21.03 -7.14 35.04
C VAL A 801 -20.46 -6.22 36.11
N ARG A 802 -19.52 -6.70 36.94
CA ARG A 802 -18.80 -5.89 37.94
C ARG A 802 -18.01 -4.76 37.29
N ARG A 803 -17.38 -5.01 36.14
CA ARG A 803 -16.66 -3.97 35.37
C ARG A 803 -17.62 -2.91 34.84
N ALA A 804 -18.74 -3.32 34.25
CA ALA A 804 -19.81 -2.43 33.78
C ALA A 804 -20.39 -1.58 34.93
N TYR A 805 -20.68 -2.21 36.06
CA TYR A 805 -21.20 -1.54 37.25
C TYR A 805 -20.20 -0.54 37.84
N SER A 806 -18.92 -0.91 37.90
CA SER A 806 -17.85 0.00 38.32
C SER A 806 -17.73 1.23 37.39
N TRP A 807 -18.02 1.08 36.10
CA TRP A 807 -18.12 2.21 35.17
C TRP A 807 -19.35 3.07 35.46
N TYR A 808 -20.53 2.47 35.62
CA TYR A 808 -21.75 3.18 36.01
C TYR A 808 -21.55 4.02 37.28
N GLN A 809 -20.99 3.43 38.35
CA GLN A 809 -20.70 4.14 39.60
C GLN A 809 -19.63 5.24 39.43
N HIS A 810 -18.68 5.03 38.52
CA HIS A 810 -17.73 6.07 38.15
C HIS A 810 -18.43 7.29 37.53
N GLN A 811 -19.39 7.07 36.63
CA GLN A 811 -20.14 8.15 35.99
C GLN A 811 -21.06 8.86 37.00
N ARG A 812 -21.66 8.15 37.95
CA ARG A 812 -22.39 8.76 39.07
C ARG A 812 -21.50 9.69 39.91
N ALA A 813 -20.30 9.23 40.26
CA ALA A 813 -19.34 10.06 41.01
C ALA A 813 -18.84 11.30 40.24
N HIS A 814 -19.03 11.34 38.92
CA HIS A 814 -18.75 12.50 38.07
C HIS A 814 -20.02 13.30 37.73
N ASN A 815 -21.13 13.06 38.44
CA ASN A 815 -22.41 13.75 38.27
C ASN A 815 -22.97 13.71 36.84
N VAL A 816 -22.75 12.60 36.12
CA VAL A 816 -23.36 12.39 34.80
C VAL A 816 -24.88 12.20 34.97
N SER A 817 -25.68 13.04 34.32
CA SER A 817 -27.14 13.10 34.52
C SER A 817 -27.81 11.76 34.28
N ALA A 818 -27.54 11.09 33.15
CA ALA A 818 -28.08 9.76 32.89
C ALA A 818 -27.70 8.72 33.97
N ALA A 819 -26.49 8.78 34.54
CA ALA A 819 -26.08 7.83 35.59
C ALA A 819 -26.77 8.10 36.94
N LEU A 820 -27.15 9.36 37.20
CA LEU A 820 -27.87 9.75 38.42
C LEU A 820 -29.37 9.46 38.34
N LEU A 821 -29.96 9.61 37.15
CA LEU A 821 -31.41 9.49 36.93
C LEU A 821 -31.88 8.05 36.69
N PHE A 822 -31.02 7.20 36.13
CA PHE A 822 -31.36 5.82 35.78
C PHE A 822 -30.58 4.84 36.65
N THR A 823 -31.25 3.75 37.04
CA THR A 823 -30.65 2.61 37.73
C THR A 823 -29.69 1.85 36.82
N PHE A 824 -28.83 1.02 37.40
CA PHE A 824 -27.89 0.23 36.59
C PHE A 824 -28.59 -0.73 35.62
N ASN A 825 -29.68 -1.38 36.06
CA ASN A 825 -30.45 -2.29 35.20
C ASN A 825 -31.09 -1.55 34.02
N GLU A 826 -31.64 -0.35 34.26
CA GLU A 826 -32.18 0.51 33.20
C GLU A 826 -31.10 0.93 32.19
N VAL A 827 -29.91 1.26 32.67
CA VAL A 827 -28.77 1.55 31.80
C VAL A 827 -28.41 0.33 30.94
N LEU A 828 -28.44 -0.88 31.48
CA LEU A 828 -28.17 -2.10 30.69
C LEU A 828 -29.25 -2.38 29.63
N GLN A 829 -30.49 -1.93 29.83
CA GLN A 829 -31.59 -2.12 28.87
C GLN A 829 -31.63 -1.06 27.75
N ALA A 830 -30.90 0.05 27.88
CA ALA A 830 -30.87 1.14 26.89
C ALA A 830 -29.99 0.84 25.66
N PHE A 831 -30.15 -0.34 25.05
CA PHE A 831 -29.31 -0.82 23.93
C PHE A 831 -29.61 -0.19 22.56
N SER A 832 -30.69 0.59 22.45
CA SER A 832 -30.96 1.43 21.28
C SER A 832 -31.40 2.84 21.69
N ILE A 833 -31.32 3.78 20.75
CA ILE A 833 -31.73 5.17 20.99
C ILE A 833 -33.25 5.28 21.21
N GLU A 834 -34.03 4.42 20.57
CA GLU A 834 -35.48 4.34 20.71
C GLU A 834 -35.87 3.92 22.12
N LEU A 835 -35.26 2.86 22.64
CA LEU A 835 -35.50 2.40 24.01
C LEU A 835 -35.06 3.44 25.03
N ALA A 836 -33.88 4.02 24.87
CA ALA A 836 -33.43 5.11 25.73
C ALA A 836 -34.43 6.28 25.74
N SER A 837 -34.99 6.63 24.58
CA SER A 837 -36.00 7.70 24.44
C SER A 837 -37.30 7.35 25.16
N GLN A 838 -37.78 6.10 25.05
CA GLN A 838 -38.97 5.62 25.77
C GLN A 838 -38.78 5.67 27.29
N MET A 839 -37.59 5.33 27.78
CA MET A 839 -37.28 5.36 29.22
C MET A 839 -37.23 6.79 29.74
N VAL A 840 -36.59 7.70 29.00
CA VAL A 840 -36.53 9.12 29.37
C VAL A 840 -37.92 9.76 29.37
N ALA A 841 -38.79 9.40 28.42
CA ALA A 841 -40.15 9.94 28.34
C ALA A 841 -41.03 9.61 29.57
N ARG A 842 -40.67 8.59 30.36
CA ARG A 842 -41.39 8.21 31.60
C ARG A 842 -41.03 9.07 32.80
N ILE A 843 -40.01 9.91 32.70
CA ILE A 843 -39.50 10.73 33.80
C ILE A 843 -39.87 12.19 33.52
N SER A 844 -40.48 12.86 34.51
CA SER A 844 -40.71 14.31 34.46
C SER A 844 -39.38 15.06 34.60
N HIS A 845 -38.69 15.31 33.47
CA HIS A 845 -37.40 16.00 33.44
C HIS A 845 -37.49 17.30 32.61
N PRO A 846 -37.07 18.46 33.16
CA PRO A 846 -37.17 19.76 32.47
C PRO A 846 -36.12 19.97 31.36
N GLY A 847 -35.16 19.03 31.22
CA GLY A 847 -34.10 19.09 30.24
C GLY A 847 -34.49 18.59 28.85
N ASN A 848 -33.57 18.69 27.89
CA ASN A 848 -33.77 18.18 26.53
C ASN A 848 -33.79 16.63 26.51
N ILE A 849 -34.97 16.06 26.30
CA ILE A 849 -35.24 14.60 26.28
C ILE A 849 -34.31 13.86 25.30
N THR A 850 -34.16 14.36 24.08
CA THR A 850 -33.31 13.75 23.05
C THR A 850 -31.85 13.68 23.49
N ARG A 851 -31.35 14.75 24.12
CA ARG A 851 -29.98 14.79 24.64
C ARG A 851 -29.76 13.77 25.76
N LEU A 852 -30.70 13.67 26.68
CA LEU A 852 -30.62 12.72 27.79
C LEU A 852 -30.73 11.27 27.30
N ALA A 853 -31.58 10.99 26.30
CA ALA A 853 -31.68 9.67 25.67
C ALA A 853 -30.36 9.26 24.99
N MET A 854 -29.73 10.19 24.26
CA MET A 854 -28.39 9.97 23.69
C MET A 854 -27.34 9.71 24.78
N GLU A 855 -27.39 10.45 25.90
CA GLU A 855 -26.47 10.26 27.02
C GLU A 855 -26.67 8.89 27.70
N LEU A 856 -27.92 8.47 27.93
CA LEU A 856 -28.28 7.16 28.48
C LEU A 856 -27.82 6.02 27.57
N HIS A 857 -28.12 6.09 26.27
CA HIS A 857 -27.66 5.09 25.31
C HIS A 857 -26.11 5.05 25.24
N ARG A 858 -25.44 6.20 25.28
CA ARG A 858 -23.98 6.25 25.33
C ARG A 858 -23.42 5.63 26.62
N LEU A 859 -24.09 5.83 27.74
CA LEU A 859 -23.73 5.22 29.02
C LEU A 859 -23.86 3.69 28.95
N HIS A 860 -24.96 3.17 28.38
CA HIS A 860 -25.15 1.76 28.07
C HIS A 860 -23.95 1.21 27.27
N LEU A 861 -23.64 1.82 26.13
CA LEU A 861 -22.55 1.37 25.26
C LEU A 861 -21.20 1.33 26.00
N LYS A 862 -20.92 2.31 26.86
CA LYS A 862 -19.65 2.35 27.64
C LYS A 862 -19.61 1.38 28.81
N CYS A 863 -20.76 0.98 29.35
CA CYS A 863 -20.89 -0.12 30.31
C CYS A 863 -20.67 -1.48 29.63
N VAL A 864 -21.33 -1.73 28.50
CA VAL A 864 -21.40 -3.07 27.87
C VAL A 864 -20.21 -3.34 26.95
N ILE A 865 -19.94 -2.49 25.96
CA ILE A 865 -18.97 -2.79 24.89
C ILE A 865 -17.58 -3.13 25.43
N PRO A 866 -16.96 -2.33 26.34
CA PRO A 866 -15.62 -2.67 26.81
C PRO A 866 -15.60 -3.80 27.86
N SER A 867 -16.77 -4.36 28.21
CA SER A 867 -16.90 -5.61 28.98
C SER A 867 -17.03 -6.85 28.08
N VAL A 868 -17.25 -6.66 26.77
CA VAL A 868 -17.18 -7.72 25.75
C VAL A 868 -15.73 -7.87 25.30
N TYR A 869 -14.97 -8.69 26.02
CA TYR A 869 -13.51 -8.76 25.85
C TYR A 869 -13.04 -9.45 24.57
N VAL A 870 -13.79 -10.45 24.09
CA VAL A 870 -13.37 -11.31 22.97
C VAL A 870 -13.09 -10.52 21.68
N ASP A 871 -13.97 -9.61 21.30
CA ASP A 871 -13.83 -8.86 20.04
C ASP A 871 -12.67 -7.86 20.10
N ARG A 872 -12.45 -7.25 21.27
CA ARG A 872 -11.31 -6.35 21.49
C ARG A 872 -10.01 -7.12 21.46
N LEU A 873 -9.92 -8.27 22.12
CA LEU A 873 -8.73 -9.12 22.07
C LEU A 873 -8.42 -9.61 20.64
N LYS A 874 -9.43 -9.98 19.84
CA LYS A 874 -9.23 -10.31 18.42
C LYS A 874 -8.59 -9.16 17.64
N ASN A 875 -9.00 -7.91 17.90
CA ASN A 875 -8.38 -6.73 17.29
C ASN A 875 -6.90 -6.57 17.72
N TRP A 876 -6.57 -6.81 18.99
CA TRP A 876 -5.19 -6.81 19.47
C TRP A 876 -4.33 -7.91 18.83
N LEU A 877 -4.89 -9.13 18.71
CA LEU A 877 -4.22 -10.29 18.10
C LEU A 877 -3.95 -10.12 16.60
N HIS A 878 -4.62 -9.19 15.92
CA HIS A 878 -4.28 -8.85 14.54
C HIS A 878 -2.91 -8.17 14.41
N TYR A 879 -2.44 -7.51 15.47
CA TYR A 879 -1.22 -6.70 15.45
C TYR A 879 -0.10 -7.22 16.35
N TYR A 880 -0.43 -7.96 17.40
CA TYR A 880 0.53 -8.53 18.35
C TYR A 880 0.36 -10.04 18.47
N HIS A 881 1.48 -10.74 18.61
CA HIS A 881 1.43 -12.17 18.86
C HIS A 881 0.84 -12.44 20.25
N ALA A 882 0.03 -13.50 20.41
CA ALA A 882 -0.62 -13.82 21.69
C ALA A 882 0.39 -13.95 22.86
N ARG A 883 1.59 -14.50 22.61
CA ARG A 883 2.70 -14.58 23.59
C ARG A 883 3.23 -13.24 24.09
N GLN A 884 2.96 -12.13 23.39
CA GLN A 884 3.27 -10.78 23.86
C GLN A 884 2.17 -10.21 24.76
N ILE A 885 1.08 -10.95 25.01
CA ILE A 885 -0.06 -10.48 25.80
C ILE A 885 -0.17 -11.32 27.07
N ALA A 886 -0.06 -10.66 28.22
CA ALA A 886 -0.37 -11.23 29.53
C ALA A 886 -1.80 -10.85 29.95
N LEU A 887 -2.60 -11.86 30.28
CA LEU A 887 -3.94 -11.69 30.83
C LEU A 887 -3.88 -11.75 32.35
N VAL A 888 -4.32 -10.68 33.01
CA VAL A 888 -4.34 -10.54 34.47
C VAL A 888 -5.80 -10.54 34.94
N GLU A 889 -6.14 -11.39 35.90
CA GLU A 889 -7.45 -11.37 36.54
C GLU A 889 -7.49 -10.29 37.63
N ALA A 890 -8.46 -9.38 37.53
CA ALA A 890 -8.64 -8.26 38.45
C ALA A 890 -8.91 -8.74 39.88
N GLU A 891 -9.72 -9.79 40.03
CA GLU A 891 -10.04 -10.40 41.31
C GLU A 891 -8.77 -10.97 41.99
N ARG A 892 -7.84 -11.58 41.24
CA ARG A 892 -6.52 -11.99 41.77
C ARG A 892 -5.64 -10.79 42.15
N LEU A 893 -5.69 -9.71 41.38
CA LEU A 893 -4.97 -8.47 41.74
C LEU A 893 -5.53 -7.84 43.03
N GLU A 894 -6.84 -7.96 43.26
CA GLU A 894 -7.50 -7.48 44.48
C GLU A 894 -7.21 -8.39 45.69
N SER A 895 -7.20 -9.73 45.53
CA SER A 895 -7.05 -10.69 46.63
C SER A 895 -5.61 -11.11 46.94
N THR A 896 -4.77 -11.24 45.91
CA THR A 896 -3.41 -11.81 45.98
C THR A 896 -2.45 -11.06 45.04
N PRO A 897 -2.27 -9.73 45.22
CA PRO A 897 -1.47 -8.92 44.30
C PRO A 897 0.00 -9.35 44.22
N SER A 898 0.55 -9.93 45.29
CA SER A 898 1.94 -10.43 45.32
C SER A 898 2.19 -11.53 44.29
N GLU A 899 1.22 -12.42 44.06
CA GLU A 899 1.31 -13.46 43.02
C GLU A 899 1.26 -12.85 41.63
N VAL A 900 0.32 -11.93 41.39
CA VAL A 900 0.20 -11.23 40.11
C VAL A 900 1.50 -10.48 39.78
N MET A 901 2.11 -9.84 40.79
CA MET A 901 3.38 -9.15 40.61
C MET A 901 4.55 -10.11 40.36
N ARG A 902 4.56 -11.31 40.94
CA ARG A 902 5.54 -12.36 40.59
C ARG A 902 5.39 -12.78 39.13
N ASP A 903 4.15 -13.02 38.68
CA ASP A 903 3.86 -13.44 37.31
C ASP A 903 4.27 -12.35 36.31
N LEU A 904 4.02 -11.07 36.63
CA LEU A 904 4.41 -9.96 35.76
C LEU A 904 5.92 -9.69 35.75
N GLN A 905 6.64 -9.94 36.85
CA GLN A 905 8.10 -9.90 36.85
C GLN A 905 8.67 -10.94 35.89
N GLU A 906 8.08 -12.14 35.86
CA GLU A 906 8.42 -13.20 34.90
C GLU A 906 8.07 -12.81 33.46
N PHE A 907 6.86 -12.32 33.24
CA PHE A 907 6.42 -11.88 31.93
C PHE A 907 7.34 -10.80 31.37
N LEU A 908 7.73 -9.82 32.19
CA LEU A 908 8.56 -8.68 31.79
C LEU A 908 10.04 -9.03 31.67
N ASP A 909 10.47 -10.16 32.23
CA ASP A 909 11.87 -10.60 32.28
C ASP A 909 12.75 -9.57 33.00
N VAL A 910 12.32 -9.17 34.21
CA VAL A 910 13.09 -8.23 35.03
C VAL A 910 14.39 -8.87 35.54
N PRO A 911 15.50 -8.11 35.62
CA PRO A 911 16.79 -8.66 36.04
C PRO A 911 16.86 -8.99 37.55
N THR A 912 15.94 -8.43 38.35
CA THR A 912 15.87 -8.67 39.80
C THR A 912 14.42 -8.87 40.18
N TYR A 913 14.13 -9.87 41.01
CA TYR A 913 12.78 -10.14 41.50
C TYR A 913 12.62 -9.58 42.92
N LEU A 914 11.56 -8.80 43.09
CA LEU A 914 11.09 -8.28 44.34
C LEU A 914 10.01 -9.19 44.92
N ASP A 915 10.13 -9.48 46.21
CA ASP A 915 9.11 -10.21 46.96
C ASP A 915 8.01 -9.26 47.43
N TYR A 916 6.97 -9.12 46.61
CA TYR A 916 5.84 -8.24 46.89
C TYR A 916 5.00 -8.71 48.09
N SER A 917 5.13 -9.95 48.57
CA SER A 917 4.40 -10.41 49.76
C SER A 917 4.83 -9.68 51.04
N LYS A 918 6.06 -9.16 51.06
CA LYS A 918 6.62 -8.36 52.15
C LYS A 918 6.32 -6.86 52.02
N LEU A 919 5.85 -6.43 50.86
CA LEU A 919 5.67 -5.01 50.52
C LEU A 919 4.22 -4.62 50.36
N LEU A 920 3.31 -5.57 50.13
CA LEU A 920 1.89 -5.35 49.97
C LEU A 920 1.14 -6.02 51.11
N VAL A 921 0.47 -5.22 51.93
CA VAL A 921 -0.31 -5.69 53.08
C VAL A 921 -1.76 -5.24 52.93
N GLN A 922 -2.68 -6.06 53.42
CA GLN A 922 -4.09 -5.71 53.43
C GLN A 922 -4.34 -4.59 54.45
N ASN A 923 -4.97 -3.49 54.02
CA ASN A 923 -5.41 -2.44 54.92
C ASN A 923 -6.90 -2.64 55.25
N PRO A 924 -7.27 -2.89 56.52
CA PRO A 924 -8.64 -3.22 56.91
C PRO A 924 -9.60 -2.04 56.70
N THR A 925 -9.15 -0.81 56.91
CA THR A 925 -9.96 0.40 56.73
C THR A 925 -10.21 0.69 55.26
N LYS A 926 -9.21 0.47 54.41
CA LYS A 926 -9.32 0.67 52.96
C LYS A 926 -10.08 -0.48 52.28
N GLY A 927 -10.01 -1.69 52.81
CA GLY A 927 -10.53 -2.91 52.19
C GLY A 927 -9.70 -3.43 51.01
N TYR A 928 -8.51 -2.86 50.77
CA TYR A 928 -7.62 -3.21 49.66
C TYR A 928 -6.16 -3.27 50.13
N PHE A 929 -5.29 -3.86 49.32
CA PHE A 929 -3.85 -3.89 49.58
C PHE A 929 -3.20 -2.50 49.43
N CYS A 930 -2.32 -2.17 50.37
CA CYS A 930 -1.50 -0.97 50.40
C CYS A 930 -0.02 -1.34 50.50
N ALA A 931 0.86 -0.41 50.13
CA ALA A 931 2.31 -0.64 50.16
C ALA A 931 2.93 -0.26 51.51
N THR A 932 3.97 -0.98 51.95
CA THR A 932 4.69 -0.76 53.23
C THR A 932 6.18 -0.56 53.07
N GLY A 933 6.78 0.34 53.85
CA GLY A 933 8.22 0.60 53.79
C GLY A 933 8.61 1.63 52.72
N GLY A 934 7.72 2.59 52.46
CA GLY A 934 8.02 3.77 51.63
C GLY A 934 8.95 4.78 52.31
N PRO A 935 9.22 5.93 51.69
CA PRO A 935 8.57 6.46 50.48
C PRO A 935 9.01 5.74 49.20
N TYR A 936 8.10 5.62 48.24
CA TYR A 936 8.39 5.11 46.90
C TYR A 936 8.47 6.29 45.93
N PRO A 937 9.65 6.80 45.54
CA PRO A 937 9.75 8.06 44.79
C PRO A 937 9.00 8.03 43.45
N LYS A 938 9.01 6.89 42.76
CA LYS A 938 8.31 6.70 41.48
C LYS A 938 6.80 6.53 41.65
N ALA A 939 6.35 5.83 42.70
CA ALA A 939 4.95 5.50 42.93
C ALA A 939 4.21 6.51 43.84
N GLY A 940 4.93 7.37 44.57
CA GLY A 940 4.43 8.23 45.65
C GLY A 940 3.49 9.36 45.19
N GLN A 941 3.37 9.60 43.88
CA GLN A 941 2.29 10.46 43.39
C GLN A 941 0.93 9.71 43.36
N LEU A 942 0.94 8.39 43.14
CA LEU A 942 -0.23 7.53 43.08
C LEU A 942 -0.60 6.95 44.46
N LEU A 943 0.41 6.57 45.23
CA LEU A 943 0.28 6.08 46.59
C LEU A 943 0.41 7.25 47.58
N LYS A 944 -0.58 7.43 48.44
CA LYS A 944 -0.62 8.45 49.48
C LYS A 944 -0.37 7.80 50.85
N PRO A 945 0.35 8.48 51.77
CA PRO A 945 0.45 8.01 53.14
C PRO A 945 -0.95 7.77 53.70
N ASP A 946 -1.18 6.61 54.29
CA ASP A 946 -2.43 6.30 54.96
C ASP A 946 -2.50 7.06 56.28
N VAL A 947 -3.65 7.68 56.55
CA VAL A 947 -3.85 8.52 57.75
C VAL A 947 -4.20 7.65 58.96
N GLY A 948 -4.74 6.45 58.75
CA GLY A 948 -5.18 5.54 59.82
C GLY A 948 -4.13 4.51 60.24
N VAL A 949 -3.17 4.18 59.36
CA VAL A 949 -2.12 3.19 59.64
C VAL A 949 -0.75 3.75 59.24
N LEU A 950 0.06 4.11 60.24
CA LEU A 950 1.39 4.69 60.06
C LEU A 950 2.29 3.74 59.22
N GLY A 951 2.99 4.30 58.24
CA GLY A 951 3.94 3.54 57.40
C GLY A 951 3.32 2.81 56.21
N GLN A 952 1.99 2.84 56.06
CA GLN A 952 1.30 2.34 54.87
C GLN A 952 1.06 3.45 53.84
N TRP A 953 1.08 3.05 52.56
CA TRP A 953 0.87 3.93 51.41
C TRP A 953 -0.22 3.34 50.51
N CYS A 954 -1.39 3.96 50.49
CA CYS A 954 -2.59 3.48 49.82
C CYS A 954 -2.95 4.31 48.58
N LEU A 955 -3.72 3.73 47.66
CA LEU A 955 -4.30 4.50 46.56
C LEU A 955 -5.34 5.51 47.08
N SER A 956 -5.52 6.61 46.33
CA SER A 956 -6.47 7.67 46.67
C SER A 956 -7.91 7.17 46.90
N ALA A 957 -8.71 7.97 47.61
CA ALA A 957 -10.12 7.68 47.91
C ALA A 957 -10.98 7.45 46.64
N GLN A 958 -10.55 7.97 45.48
CA GLN A 958 -11.23 7.74 44.20
C GLN A 958 -11.02 6.33 43.62
N LYS A 959 -10.14 5.52 44.22
CA LYS A 959 -9.86 4.12 43.84
C LYS A 959 -10.37 3.22 44.96
N GLY A 960 -11.23 2.25 44.62
CA GLY A 960 -11.95 1.43 45.60
C GLY A 960 -13.10 2.17 46.30
N ARG A 961 -13.95 2.88 45.54
CA ARG A 961 -15.13 3.56 46.12
C ARG A 961 -16.09 2.51 46.72
N PRO A 962 -16.70 2.77 47.89
CA PRO A 962 -17.75 1.91 48.40
C PRO A 962 -19.02 2.09 47.56
N TYR A 963 -19.59 0.99 47.10
CA TYR A 963 -20.90 0.96 46.46
C TYR A 963 -21.59 -0.37 46.74
N ASP A 964 -22.91 -0.35 46.82
CA ASP A 964 -23.75 -1.51 47.09
C ASP A 964 -23.61 -2.55 45.96
N LEU A 965 -23.13 -3.74 46.31
CA LEU A 965 -22.95 -4.86 45.38
C LEU A 965 -24.20 -5.74 45.25
N SER A 966 -25.18 -5.62 46.16
CA SER A 966 -26.43 -6.41 46.11
C SER A 966 -27.24 -6.15 44.83
N VAL A 967 -27.07 -4.97 44.23
CA VAL A 967 -27.64 -4.62 42.92
C VAL A 967 -27.26 -5.64 41.84
N LEU A 968 -26.09 -6.26 41.93
CA LEU A 968 -25.61 -7.24 40.96
C LEU A 968 -26.41 -8.55 40.97
N ASP A 969 -27.04 -8.89 42.10
CA ASP A 969 -27.86 -10.11 42.23
C ASP A 969 -29.13 -10.05 41.38
N SER A 970 -29.56 -8.84 41.01
CA SER A 970 -30.73 -8.58 40.17
C SER A 970 -30.42 -8.47 38.67
N VAL A 971 -29.13 -8.53 38.27
CA VAL A 971 -28.72 -8.37 36.88
C VAL A 971 -28.76 -9.70 36.15
N ASP A 972 -29.33 -9.71 34.95
CA ASP A 972 -29.34 -10.90 34.09
C ASP A 972 -27.91 -11.31 33.69
N SER A 973 -27.45 -12.42 34.26
CA SER A 973 -26.13 -13.00 33.99
C SER A 973 -25.98 -13.55 32.56
N SER A 974 -27.08 -13.70 31.82
CA SER A 974 -27.06 -14.16 30.43
C SER A 974 -26.42 -13.15 29.47
N LEU A 975 -26.41 -11.85 29.82
CA LEU A 975 -25.98 -10.74 28.96
C LEU A 975 -24.56 -10.92 28.38
N PHE A 976 -23.62 -11.46 29.18
CA PHE A 976 -22.23 -11.69 28.76
C PHE A 976 -21.90 -13.17 28.56
N LYS A 977 -22.86 -14.08 28.77
CA LYS A 977 -22.61 -15.54 28.80
C LYS A 977 -21.94 -16.06 27.53
N GLN A 978 -22.52 -15.74 26.36
CA GLN A 978 -21.96 -16.15 25.06
C GLN A 978 -20.59 -15.53 24.79
N HIS A 979 -20.40 -14.26 25.16
CA HIS A 979 -19.13 -13.57 25.01
C HIS A 979 -18.03 -14.15 25.90
N ASN A 980 -18.38 -14.59 27.11
CA ASN A 980 -17.46 -15.25 28.05
C ASN A 980 -17.04 -16.64 27.56
N GLN A 981 -17.97 -17.41 27.00
CA GLN A 981 -17.67 -18.68 26.34
C GLN A 981 -16.73 -18.50 25.15
N ALA A 982 -17.01 -17.51 24.31
CA ALA A 982 -16.16 -17.16 23.16
C ALA A 982 -14.76 -16.68 23.60
N LEU A 983 -14.67 -15.96 24.73
CA LEU A 983 -13.40 -15.56 25.32
C LEU A 983 -12.58 -16.76 25.81
N ALA A 984 -13.20 -17.69 26.56
CA ALA A 984 -12.52 -18.91 27.00
C ALA A 984 -12.01 -19.72 25.80
N THR A 985 -12.84 -19.87 24.77
CA THR A 985 -12.47 -20.54 23.52
C THR A 985 -11.26 -19.85 22.86
N LEU A 986 -11.27 -18.52 22.75
CA LEU A 986 -10.16 -17.76 22.20
C LEU A 986 -8.86 -17.95 23.00
N ILE A 987 -8.95 -17.96 24.35
CA ILE A 987 -7.80 -18.21 25.24
C ILE A 987 -7.20 -19.59 25.01
N LEU A 988 -8.04 -20.62 24.80
CA LEU A 988 -7.58 -21.98 24.54
C LEU A 988 -6.98 -22.16 23.13
N GLN A 989 -7.49 -21.42 22.15
CA GLN A 989 -7.04 -21.50 20.75
C GLN A 989 -5.74 -20.72 20.48
N GLN A 990 -5.42 -19.72 21.30
CA GLN A 990 -4.30 -18.81 21.05
C GLN A 990 -3.20 -18.98 22.09
N PRO A 991 -1.91 -18.93 21.70
CA PRO A 991 -0.81 -19.16 22.63
C PRO A 991 -0.49 -17.89 23.44
N PHE A 992 -1.41 -17.47 24.31
CA PHE A 992 -1.18 -16.36 25.24
C PHE A 992 0.02 -16.63 26.17
N TRP A 993 0.64 -15.57 26.71
CA TRP A 993 1.72 -15.76 27.67
C TRP A 993 1.21 -16.48 28.92
N ARG A 994 2.02 -17.41 29.44
CA ARG A 994 1.72 -18.22 30.62
C ARG A 994 2.90 -18.17 31.60
N PRO A 995 2.63 -18.01 32.92
CA PRO A 995 3.66 -18.19 33.94
C PRO A 995 4.24 -19.60 33.94
N ARG A 996 5.52 -19.77 34.30
CA ARG A 996 6.20 -21.08 34.40
C ARG A 996 5.50 -22.08 35.33
N HIS A 997 4.80 -21.60 36.34
CA HIS A 997 4.08 -22.45 37.31
C HIS A 997 2.69 -22.89 36.81
N SER A 998 2.22 -22.37 35.67
CA SER A 998 0.99 -22.84 35.02
C SER A 998 1.21 -24.24 34.44
N LYS A 999 0.25 -25.14 34.71
CA LYS A 999 0.26 -26.54 34.26
C LYS A 999 -0.59 -26.72 33.00
N SER A 1000 -1.54 -25.84 32.74
CA SER A 1000 -2.49 -25.94 31.62
C SER A 1000 -2.87 -24.57 31.06
N ALA A 1001 -3.29 -24.50 29.80
CA ALA A 1001 -3.87 -23.29 29.22
C ALA A 1001 -5.16 -22.84 29.93
N THR A 1002 -5.85 -23.77 30.61
CA THR A 1002 -7.02 -23.48 31.44
C THR A 1002 -6.71 -22.59 32.64
N ASP A 1003 -5.46 -22.54 33.12
CA ASP A 1003 -5.07 -21.68 34.24
C ASP A 1003 -5.12 -20.18 33.90
N LEU A 1004 -5.16 -19.85 32.60
CA LEU A 1004 -5.34 -18.48 32.12
C LEU A 1004 -6.81 -18.04 32.07
N ILE A 1005 -7.75 -18.98 32.16
CA ILE A 1005 -9.17 -18.66 32.09
C ILE A 1005 -9.58 -18.02 33.43
N PRO A 1006 -10.14 -16.79 33.42
CA PRO A 1006 -10.57 -16.15 34.65
C PRO A 1006 -11.58 -17.00 35.42
N ARG A 1007 -11.52 -16.99 36.76
CA ARG A 1007 -12.31 -17.90 37.61
C ARG A 1007 -13.81 -17.67 37.51
N TRP A 1008 -14.23 -16.48 37.11
CA TRP A 1008 -15.63 -16.13 36.86
C TRP A 1008 -16.18 -16.71 35.54
N ILE A 1009 -15.36 -17.39 34.73
CA ILE A 1009 -15.83 -18.19 33.59
C ILE A 1009 -15.88 -19.67 34.01
N ASN A 1010 -17.08 -20.19 34.23
CA ASN A 1010 -17.27 -21.61 34.54
C ASN A 1010 -17.15 -22.45 33.25
N ILE A 1011 -16.13 -23.30 33.14
CA ILE A 1011 -15.91 -24.17 31.97
C ILE A 1011 -16.72 -25.47 32.09
N LEU A 1012 -17.05 -25.91 33.30
CA LEU A 1012 -17.71 -27.20 33.60
C LEU A 1012 -19.22 -27.22 33.34
N SER A 1013 -19.82 -26.08 32.97
CA SER A 1013 -21.26 -25.97 32.68
C SER A 1013 -21.59 -26.03 31.18
N TYR A 1014 -20.61 -26.35 30.33
CA TYR A 1014 -20.70 -26.23 28.88
C TYR A 1014 -20.08 -27.46 28.20
N ASP A 1015 -20.76 -28.59 28.37
CA ASP A 1015 -20.62 -29.78 27.51
C ASP A 1015 -21.34 -29.57 26.17
#